data_AF-A0A149V6Y6-F1
#
_entry.id   AF-A0A149V6Y6-F1
#
_cell.length_a   1.000
_cell.length_b   1.000
_cell.length_c   1.000
_cell.angle_alpha   90.00
_cell.angle_beta   90.00
_cell.angle_gamma   90.00
#
_symmetry.space_group_name_H-M   'P 1'
#
loop_
_entity.id
_entity.type
_entity.pdbx_description
1 polymer ?
#
loop_
_entity_poly.entity_id
_entity_poly.type
_entity_poly.pdbx_seq_one_letter_code
_entity_poly.pdbx_strand_id
1 'polypeptide(L)'
;MQVKLFDVQPATHAGEHAAPDFVPQDLRPPSIALGDLFYAIHAARIFTDAKAVADAIPDQAPTDLVAAWRQEKDLPDFDLKRFVSQHFTIPVLRSAAYSRKPGENVRDYISGMWDVLTREADTAVPWSSLLPLPETYIVPGGRFSEFYYWDSYFTMIGLYEDGRIDLLRNVVRNIASLMDRYGHMPNGNRTYYLSRSQPPFFSVMLDLLASHDGQVVYTSFLPELQREYDYWTHGADALKPGAGWQHAVRLTDGTLMFRPWDDMDSPRDESFPQDLATAKRSRRPSPELWRDLRAGAETGWDYSSRWLADDKTLDTINTTSLITVEYNCLMVHLEQTLSHAYALNGEKDKAAFYAQQATQLKNAINHYLWNEKDGAYFDYNWRTGQLRDVLSTATVVPLFLHIARQDKADAVARTVKARLLHVGGLTVTDRETGQQWDYPNGWAPEEWMAIKGLEQYGHDDLAADIGRRWMARVIGTYEKSGVLLEKYDVVSPEISATGGKGGGEYPMQIGFGWTNGTLLGLMNRYPQNTRKVLDNNPLADQPSQQPLPPVDAWDAKGPEIPVTEHSPLKGVPVSTLKAEHPTQENDSPPAPSASPEAHPAVPDSEHPSSGQNPAKPPEHTQQSTPDQKQDNKPAAQEEPAPVVPQLSPTQNPQPTSAPAPAPAPAPAPAPAPAPAPAPAPESKTSAPGP
;
A
#
# COMPACT_ATOMS: atom_id res chain seq x y z
N MET A 1 16.93 20.81 -7.14
CA MET A 1 16.51 20.30 -8.46
C MET A 1 15.13 19.64 -8.32
N GLN A 2 14.16 20.36 -7.74
CA GLN A 2 12.92 19.77 -7.18
C GLN A 2 11.63 20.14 -7.92
N VAL A 3 11.68 21.00 -8.93
CA VAL A 3 10.47 21.53 -9.60
C VAL A 3 9.97 20.61 -10.73
N LYS A 4 10.89 19.94 -11.45
CA LYS A 4 10.58 19.17 -12.66
C LYS A 4 9.70 17.93 -12.49
N LEU A 5 9.52 17.42 -11.27
CA LEU A 5 8.71 16.21 -11.04
C LEU A 5 7.20 16.49 -11.18
N PHE A 6 6.78 17.75 -10.97
CA PHE A 6 5.37 18.15 -10.96
C PHE A 6 4.97 19.00 -12.17
N ASP A 7 5.89 19.21 -13.12
CA ASP A 7 5.63 19.89 -14.41
C ASP A 7 4.92 18.96 -15.44
N VAL A 8 4.43 17.79 -15.01
CA VAL A 8 3.72 16.82 -15.85
C VAL A 8 2.34 17.37 -16.22
N GLN A 9 2.23 17.91 -17.44
CA GLN A 9 0.94 18.12 -18.10
C GLN A 9 0.28 16.75 -18.36
N PRO A 10 -1.04 16.60 -18.14
CA PRO A 10 -1.77 15.40 -18.57
C PRO A 10 -1.53 15.11 -20.05
N ALA A 11 -1.39 13.85 -20.43
CA ALA A 11 -1.13 13.45 -21.80
C ALA A 11 -2.23 13.98 -22.75
N THR A 12 -1.85 14.60 -23.87
CA THR A 12 -2.78 15.15 -24.87
C THR A 12 -3.49 14.08 -25.71
N HIS A 13 -3.25 12.81 -25.41
CA HIS A 13 -3.91 11.65 -26.02
C HIS A 13 -4.47 10.79 -24.89
N ALA A 14 -5.69 11.12 -24.46
CA ALA A 14 -6.47 10.20 -23.64
C ALA A 14 -6.85 8.97 -24.48
N GLY A 15 -6.70 7.77 -23.92
CA GLY A 15 -7.44 6.61 -24.41
C GLY A 15 -8.95 6.79 -24.19
N GLU A 16 -9.76 5.79 -24.55
CA GLU A 16 -11.23 5.85 -24.42
C GLU A 16 -11.71 5.97 -22.95
N HIS A 17 -10.80 5.87 -21.97
CA HIS A 17 -11.03 6.09 -20.54
C HIS A 17 -10.92 7.57 -20.18
N ALA A 18 -11.90 8.37 -20.63
CA ALA A 18 -11.96 9.80 -20.38
C ALA A 18 -11.95 10.17 -18.88
N ALA A 19 -11.15 11.17 -18.51
CA ALA A 19 -11.12 11.71 -17.15
C ALA A 19 -12.36 12.58 -16.84
N PRO A 20 -12.77 12.72 -15.57
CA PRO A 20 -13.78 13.69 -15.16
C PRO A 20 -13.34 15.14 -15.46
N ASP A 21 -14.31 16.05 -15.48
CA ASP A 21 -14.12 17.47 -15.86
C ASP A 21 -12.92 18.14 -15.17
N PHE A 22 -12.27 19.06 -15.90
CA PHE A 22 -10.94 19.61 -15.58
C PHE A 22 -10.96 20.55 -14.35
N VAL A 23 -10.97 19.97 -13.16
CA VAL A 23 -10.83 20.67 -11.88
C VAL A 23 -9.36 21.00 -11.61
N PRO A 24 -9.01 22.20 -11.09
CA PRO A 24 -7.63 22.53 -10.72
C PRO A 24 -7.07 21.61 -9.63
N GLN A 25 -6.17 20.71 -10.01
CA GLN A 25 -5.48 19.80 -9.11
C GLN A 25 -4.03 20.27 -8.87
N ASP A 26 -3.64 20.39 -7.61
CA ASP A 26 -2.25 20.65 -7.24
C ASP A 26 -1.52 19.30 -7.08
N LEU A 27 -0.72 18.92 -8.09
CA LEU A 27 0.00 17.65 -8.09
C LEU A 27 1.21 17.64 -7.14
N ARG A 28 1.56 18.77 -6.52
CA ARG A 28 2.60 18.82 -5.49
C ARG A 28 2.09 18.10 -4.24
N PRO A 29 2.92 17.30 -3.55
CA PRO A 29 2.54 16.71 -2.27
C PRO A 29 2.26 17.80 -1.22
N PRO A 30 1.33 17.59 -0.27
CA PRO A 30 0.97 18.56 0.76
C PRO A 30 2.15 19.24 1.47
N SER A 31 3.22 18.50 1.77
CA SER A 31 4.44 19.02 2.40
C SER A 31 5.18 20.07 1.56
N ILE A 32 5.05 20.02 0.22
CA ILE A 32 5.60 21.00 -0.72
C ILE A 32 4.57 22.09 -1.06
N ALA A 33 3.28 21.74 -1.18
CA ALA A 33 2.22 22.69 -1.50
C ALA A 33 1.96 23.69 -0.36
N LEU A 34 1.99 23.22 0.90
CA LEU A 34 1.71 24.00 2.12
C LEU A 34 2.98 24.41 2.89
N GLY A 35 4.12 23.76 2.64
CA GLY A 35 5.42 24.15 3.19
C GLY A 35 5.45 24.32 4.72
N ASP A 36 5.81 25.52 5.19
CA ASP A 36 5.92 25.85 6.62
C ASP A 36 4.61 25.61 7.40
N LEU A 37 3.44 25.76 6.76
CA LEU A 37 2.14 25.50 7.37
C LEU A 37 1.97 24.00 7.66
N PHE A 38 2.36 23.12 6.73
CA PHE A 38 2.35 21.67 6.93
C PHE A 38 3.20 21.27 8.15
N TYR A 39 4.40 21.85 8.25
CA TYR A 39 5.30 21.63 9.39
C TYR A 39 4.67 22.12 10.70
N ALA A 40 4.06 23.31 10.71
CA ALA A 40 3.42 23.88 11.90
C ALA A 40 2.24 23.01 12.39
N ILE A 41 1.43 22.48 11.48
CA ILE A 41 0.30 21.59 11.79
C ILE A 41 0.77 20.31 12.48
N HIS A 42 1.81 19.65 11.93
CA HIS A 42 2.40 18.47 12.57
C HIS A 42 3.07 18.80 13.92
N ALA A 43 3.77 19.93 14.02
CA ALA A 43 4.42 20.37 15.26
C ALA A 43 3.41 20.61 16.39
N ALA A 44 2.22 21.14 16.07
CA ALA A 44 1.14 21.37 17.02
C ALA A 44 0.38 20.10 17.45
N ARG A 45 0.60 18.95 16.77
CA ARG A 45 0.02 17.63 17.10
C ARG A 45 -1.51 17.64 17.26
N ILE A 46 -2.22 18.45 16.47
CA ILE A 46 -3.68 18.61 16.56
C ILE A 46 -4.47 17.37 16.09
N PHE A 47 -3.86 16.56 15.21
CA PHE A 47 -4.36 15.27 14.75
C PHE A 47 -3.83 14.09 15.58
N THR A 48 -4.48 12.94 15.47
CA THR A 48 -4.05 11.66 16.10
C THR A 48 -3.19 10.79 15.18
N ASP A 49 -3.47 10.76 13.87
CA ASP A 49 -2.61 10.17 12.83
C ASP A 49 -1.92 11.30 12.03
N ALA A 50 -0.69 11.07 11.58
CA ALA A 50 0.01 11.99 10.68
C ALA A 50 -0.64 12.05 9.30
N LYS A 51 -1.16 10.92 8.80
CA LYS A 51 -1.82 10.82 7.49
C LYS A 51 -3.04 11.73 7.36
N ALA A 52 -3.75 12.01 8.46
CA ALA A 52 -4.86 12.95 8.47
C ALA A 52 -4.48 14.39 8.08
N VAL A 53 -3.20 14.78 8.21
CA VAL A 53 -2.69 16.07 7.70
C VAL A 53 -2.48 16.02 6.18
N ALA A 54 -1.93 14.91 5.67
CA ALA A 54 -1.70 14.70 4.24
C ALA A 54 -3.01 14.48 3.45
N ASP A 55 -4.06 14.00 4.12
CA ASP A 55 -5.39 13.80 3.54
C ASP A 55 -6.29 15.05 3.64
N ALA A 56 -5.92 16.04 4.45
CA ALA A 56 -6.72 17.26 4.65
C ALA A 56 -6.83 18.07 3.35
N ILE A 57 -8.05 18.52 3.03
CA ILE A 57 -8.37 19.22 1.78
C ILE A 57 -8.48 20.72 2.05
N PRO A 58 -7.60 21.57 1.51
CA PRO A 58 -7.70 23.03 1.60
C PRO A 58 -9.02 23.56 1.04
N ASP A 59 -9.58 24.61 1.65
CA ASP A 59 -10.76 25.35 1.17
C ASP A 59 -10.45 26.33 0.02
N GLN A 60 -9.17 26.64 -0.17
CA GLN A 60 -8.65 27.55 -1.19
C GLN A 60 -7.25 27.09 -1.67
N ALA A 61 -6.68 27.76 -2.68
CA ALA A 61 -5.38 27.40 -3.23
C ALA A 61 -4.28 27.36 -2.15
N PRO A 62 -3.42 26.32 -2.09
CA PRO A 62 -2.38 26.19 -1.07
C PRO A 62 -1.44 27.41 -0.96
N THR A 63 -1.16 28.09 -2.07
CA THR A 63 -0.38 29.34 -2.09
C THR A 63 -1.02 30.46 -1.29
N ASP A 64 -2.35 30.60 -1.43
CA ASP A 64 -3.13 31.68 -0.86
C ASP A 64 -3.41 31.39 0.62
N LEU A 65 -3.67 30.12 0.94
CA LEU A 65 -3.82 29.64 2.31
C LEU A 65 -2.53 29.81 3.13
N VAL A 66 -1.36 29.52 2.55
CA VAL A 66 -0.06 29.80 3.19
C VAL A 66 0.19 31.30 3.34
N ALA A 67 -0.28 32.12 2.40
CA ALA A 67 -0.17 33.58 2.50
C ALA A 67 -1.08 34.16 3.60
N ALA A 68 -2.30 33.66 3.76
CA ALA A 68 -3.20 34.02 4.85
C ALA A 68 -2.62 33.60 6.21
N TRP A 69 -2.21 32.34 6.34
CA TRP A 69 -1.56 31.83 7.56
C TRP A 69 -0.33 32.68 7.95
N ARG A 70 0.52 33.07 7.00
CA ARG A 70 1.70 33.91 7.27
C ARG A 70 1.37 35.32 7.76
N GLN A 71 0.19 35.86 7.45
CA GLN A 71 -0.29 37.14 7.97
C GLN A 71 -0.91 36.99 9.37
N GLU A 72 -1.59 35.88 9.63
CA GLU A 72 -2.33 35.66 10.87
C GLU A 72 -1.48 35.05 12.00
N LYS A 73 -0.48 34.23 11.70
CA LYS A 73 0.24 33.39 12.67
C LYS A 73 0.93 34.13 13.82
N ASP A 74 1.22 35.43 13.65
CA ASP A 74 1.90 36.28 14.63
C ASP A 74 0.92 37.23 15.37
N LEU A 75 -0.39 37.13 15.11
CA LEU A 75 -1.42 37.90 15.79
C LEU A 75 -1.66 37.36 17.23
N PRO A 76 -1.94 38.24 18.23
CA PRO A 76 -2.08 37.81 19.63
C PRO A 76 -3.15 36.74 19.89
N ASP A 77 -4.24 36.75 19.12
CA ASP A 77 -5.39 35.85 19.27
C ASP A 77 -5.37 34.66 18.27
N PHE A 78 -4.25 34.43 17.58
CA PHE A 78 -4.14 33.35 16.60
C PHE A 78 -4.11 31.97 17.27
N ASP A 79 -4.99 31.07 16.82
CA ASP A 79 -4.98 29.66 17.19
C ASP A 79 -4.92 28.78 15.93
N LEU A 80 -3.84 27.99 15.82
CA LEU A 80 -3.61 27.15 14.64
C LEU A 80 -4.67 26.05 14.50
N LYS A 81 -5.21 25.53 15.61
CA LYS A 81 -6.24 24.49 15.55
C LYS A 81 -7.54 25.06 14.94
N ARG A 82 -7.93 26.26 15.36
CA ARG A 82 -9.04 27.02 14.81
C ARG A 82 -8.81 27.32 13.32
N PHE A 83 -7.65 27.87 12.96
CA PHE A 83 -7.28 28.14 11.55
C PHE A 83 -7.44 26.87 10.68
N VAL A 84 -6.91 25.73 11.15
CA VAL A 84 -7.05 24.45 10.43
C VAL A 84 -8.51 24.01 10.32
N SER A 85 -9.30 24.12 11.39
CA SER A 85 -10.73 23.76 11.36
C SER A 85 -11.60 24.68 10.50
N GLN A 86 -11.11 25.89 10.16
CA GLN A 86 -11.79 26.83 9.28
C GLN A 86 -11.42 26.63 7.81
N HIS A 87 -10.16 26.29 7.53
CA HIS A 87 -9.61 26.27 6.16
C HIS A 87 -9.30 24.88 5.58
N PHE A 88 -9.56 23.80 6.33
CA PHE A 88 -9.37 22.44 5.82
C PHE A 88 -10.62 21.61 6.07
N THR A 89 -11.20 21.07 4.99
CA THR A 89 -12.12 19.93 5.09
C THR A 89 -11.30 18.70 5.41
N ILE A 90 -11.50 18.11 6.59
CA ILE A 90 -10.79 16.89 6.97
C ILE A 90 -11.62 15.67 6.56
N PRO A 91 -11.10 14.75 5.74
CA PRO A 91 -11.81 13.52 5.41
C PRO A 91 -12.20 12.74 6.65
N VAL A 92 -13.47 12.38 6.72
CA VAL A 92 -14.00 11.56 7.80
C VAL A 92 -13.47 10.13 7.63
N LEU A 93 -12.70 9.65 8.61
CA LEU A 93 -12.23 8.28 8.62
C LEU A 93 -13.42 7.33 8.80
N ARG A 94 -13.80 6.67 7.69
CA ARG A 94 -14.81 5.61 7.66
C ARG A 94 -14.16 4.29 8.07
N SER A 95 -14.02 4.10 9.38
CA SER A 95 -13.66 2.79 9.92
C SER A 95 -14.84 1.84 9.77
N ALA A 96 -14.59 0.65 9.24
CA ALA A 96 -15.54 -0.46 9.34
C ALA A 96 -15.58 -0.94 10.80
N ALA A 97 -16.45 -0.34 11.64
CA ALA A 97 -16.91 -0.99 12.87
C ALA A 97 -17.85 -2.13 12.50
N TYR A 98 -17.26 -3.16 11.91
CA TYR A 98 -17.98 -4.37 11.59
C TYR A 98 -18.33 -5.11 12.88
N SER A 99 -19.59 -5.05 13.29
CA SER A 99 -20.13 -5.90 14.34
C SER A 99 -20.73 -7.15 13.70
N ARG A 100 -20.07 -8.28 13.92
CA ARG A 100 -20.52 -9.59 13.42
C ARG A 100 -21.99 -9.85 13.71
N LYS A 101 -22.77 -10.05 12.66
CA LYS A 101 -24.17 -10.49 12.76
C LYS A 101 -24.22 -11.87 13.43
N PRO A 102 -25.13 -12.11 14.40
CA PRO A 102 -25.31 -13.45 14.97
C PRO A 102 -25.55 -14.50 13.88
N GLY A 103 -24.71 -15.53 13.84
CA GLY A 103 -24.82 -16.61 12.83
C GLY A 103 -24.11 -16.34 11.50
N GLU A 104 -23.34 -15.28 11.34
CA GLU A 104 -22.58 -15.04 10.10
C GLU A 104 -21.31 -15.91 10.00
N ASN A 105 -21.16 -16.63 8.90
CA ASN A 105 -19.98 -17.43 8.58
C ASN A 105 -18.88 -16.59 7.89
N VAL A 106 -17.67 -17.15 7.76
CA VAL A 106 -16.52 -16.41 7.22
C VAL A 106 -16.65 -16.07 5.71
N ARG A 107 -17.46 -16.80 4.94
CA ARG A 107 -17.72 -16.48 3.52
C ARG A 107 -18.70 -15.32 3.39
N ASP A 108 -19.82 -15.38 4.09
CA ASP A 108 -20.82 -14.29 4.15
C ASP A 108 -20.16 -12.97 4.60
N TYR A 109 -19.24 -13.03 5.58
CA TYR A 109 -18.39 -11.89 5.98
C TYR A 109 -17.58 -11.33 4.81
N ILE A 110 -16.86 -12.17 4.06
CA ILE A 110 -16.02 -11.73 2.94
C ILE A 110 -16.85 -11.07 1.85
N SER A 111 -17.92 -11.72 1.39
CA SER A 111 -18.78 -11.19 0.32
C SER A 111 -19.44 -9.87 0.74
N GLY A 112 -19.92 -9.77 1.99
CA GLY A 112 -20.47 -8.53 2.53
C GLY A 112 -19.43 -7.42 2.79
N MET A 113 -18.17 -7.78 3.03
CA MET A 113 -17.08 -6.80 3.23
C MET A 113 -16.66 -6.13 1.92
N TRP A 114 -16.89 -6.73 0.74
CA TRP A 114 -16.65 -6.06 -0.53
C TRP A 114 -17.45 -4.78 -0.67
N ASP A 115 -18.73 -4.78 -0.29
CA ASP A 115 -19.58 -3.59 -0.36
C ASP A 115 -19.14 -2.50 0.64
N VAL A 116 -18.50 -2.88 1.77
CA VAL A 116 -17.94 -1.95 2.77
C VAL A 116 -16.61 -1.35 2.32
N LEU A 117 -15.77 -2.14 1.63
CA LEU A 117 -14.48 -1.70 1.10
C LEU A 117 -14.60 -1.00 -0.27
N THR A 118 -15.75 -1.09 -0.92
CA THR A 118 -16.05 -0.40 -2.18
C THR A 118 -16.13 1.12 -1.99
N ARG A 119 -15.59 1.86 -2.95
CA ARG A 119 -15.75 3.30 -3.14
C ARG A 119 -16.25 3.54 -4.56
N GLU A 120 -17.21 4.45 -4.71
CA GLU A 120 -17.65 4.89 -6.03
C GLU A 120 -16.52 5.62 -6.77
N ALA A 121 -16.69 5.80 -8.08
CA ALA A 121 -15.82 6.66 -8.88
C ALA A 121 -15.69 8.05 -8.24
N ASP A 122 -14.46 8.57 -8.20
CA ASP A 122 -14.17 9.82 -7.49
C ASP A 122 -14.60 11.04 -8.31
N THR A 123 -15.34 11.96 -7.69
CA THR A 123 -15.45 13.33 -8.19
C THR A 123 -14.15 14.07 -7.91
N ALA A 124 -13.60 14.78 -8.90
CA ALA A 124 -12.41 15.60 -8.71
C ALA A 124 -12.69 16.77 -7.74
N VAL A 125 -11.89 16.86 -6.66
CA VAL A 125 -12.01 17.92 -5.64
C VAL A 125 -10.79 18.85 -5.72
N PRO A 126 -10.96 20.19 -5.82
CA PRO A 126 -9.85 21.14 -5.87
C PRO A 126 -8.88 20.95 -4.70
N TRP A 127 -7.58 20.97 -4.98
CA TRP A 127 -6.48 20.88 -4.00
C TRP A 127 -6.48 19.65 -3.08
N SER A 128 -7.38 18.69 -3.28
CA SER A 128 -7.35 17.40 -2.60
C SER A 128 -6.09 16.63 -2.97
N SER A 129 -5.50 15.96 -1.97
CA SER A 129 -4.42 15.01 -2.25
C SER A 129 -4.92 13.73 -2.92
N LEU A 130 -6.23 13.45 -2.95
CA LEU A 130 -6.79 12.29 -3.66
C LEU A 130 -6.73 12.51 -5.18
N LEU A 131 -6.16 11.54 -5.90
CA LEU A 131 -6.13 11.49 -7.36
C LEU A 131 -7.39 10.77 -7.84
N PRO A 132 -8.34 11.44 -8.53
CA PRO A 132 -9.65 10.85 -8.79
C PRO A 132 -9.54 9.64 -9.73
N LEU A 133 -10.26 8.57 -9.40
CA LEU A 133 -10.42 7.36 -10.21
C LEU A 133 -11.76 7.36 -10.98
N PRO A 134 -11.77 7.02 -12.29
CA PRO A 134 -12.97 7.05 -13.12
C PRO A 134 -13.98 5.92 -12.85
N GLU A 135 -13.56 4.82 -12.22
CA GLU A 135 -14.40 3.64 -11.99
C GLU A 135 -14.46 3.30 -10.49
N THR A 136 -15.55 2.64 -10.05
CA THR A 136 -15.72 2.10 -8.69
C THR A 136 -14.54 1.19 -8.29
N TYR A 137 -13.95 1.38 -7.11
CA TYR A 137 -12.73 0.72 -6.65
C TYR A 137 -12.83 0.13 -5.23
N ILE A 138 -11.92 -0.78 -4.89
CA ILE A 138 -11.78 -1.35 -3.53
C ILE A 138 -10.60 -0.70 -2.82
N VAL A 139 -10.77 -0.35 -1.53
CA VAL A 139 -9.67 0.06 -0.64
C VAL A 139 -9.28 -1.09 0.31
N PRO A 140 -8.04 -1.13 0.85
CA PRO A 140 -7.61 -2.24 1.72
C PRO A 140 -8.41 -2.33 3.04
N GLY A 141 -8.73 -1.19 3.66
CA GLY A 141 -9.52 -1.10 4.89
C GLY A 141 -8.87 -0.26 6.01
N GLY A 142 -9.67 0.14 6.99
CA GLY A 142 -9.21 0.94 8.14
C GLY A 142 -8.71 2.34 7.74
N ARG A 143 -7.47 2.68 8.09
CA ARG A 143 -6.81 3.97 7.76
C ARG A 143 -6.54 4.16 6.26
N PHE A 144 -6.54 3.06 5.50
CA PHE A 144 -6.29 3.05 4.07
C PHE A 144 -7.58 3.40 3.33
N SER A 145 -7.74 4.68 3.05
CA SER A 145 -8.95 5.29 2.46
C SER A 145 -8.89 5.46 0.95
N GLU A 146 -7.76 5.07 0.35
CA GLU A 146 -7.41 5.22 -1.05
C GLU A 146 -7.10 3.85 -1.65
N PHE A 147 -7.09 3.79 -2.97
CA PHE A 147 -6.68 2.63 -3.77
C PHE A 147 -5.17 2.41 -3.65
N TYR A 148 -4.74 1.16 -3.46
CA TYR A 148 -3.33 0.75 -3.38
C TYR A 148 -3.00 -0.26 -4.46
N TYR A 149 -1.77 -0.22 -4.99
CA TYR A 149 -1.41 -0.95 -6.20
C TYR A 149 -1.34 -2.47 -5.98
N TRP A 150 -0.36 -2.99 -5.24
CA TRP A 150 -0.16 -4.45 -5.16
C TRP A 150 -1.25 -5.17 -4.35
N ASP A 151 -1.82 -4.51 -3.33
CA ASP A 151 -2.99 -4.95 -2.56
C ASP A 151 -4.16 -5.35 -3.46
N SER A 152 -4.33 -4.63 -4.58
CA SER A 152 -5.41 -4.84 -5.52
C SER A 152 -5.33 -6.19 -6.21
N TYR A 153 -4.14 -6.73 -6.51
CA TYR A 153 -4.02 -8.07 -7.09
C TYR A 153 -4.56 -9.14 -6.14
N PHE A 154 -4.17 -9.07 -4.87
CA PHE A 154 -4.61 -10.05 -3.87
C PHE A 154 -6.10 -9.91 -3.52
N THR A 155 -6.63 -8.70 -3.66
CA THR A 155 -8.07 -8.39 -3.57
C THR A 155 -8.84 -8.95 -4.77
N MET A 156 -8.32 -8.79 -6.01
CA MET A 156 -8.93 -9.31 -7.24
C MET A 156 -9.13 -10.83 -7.22
N ILE A 157 -8.29 -11.60 -6.52
CA ILE A 157 -8.52 -13.03 -6.29
C ILE A 157 -9.89 -13.25 -5.65
N GLY A 158 -10.21 -12.48 -4.61
CA GLY A 158 -11.50 -12.53 -3.93
C GLY A 158 -12.66 -12.13 -4.82
N LEU A 159 -12.50 -11.03 -5.56
CA LEU A 159 -13.50 -10.56 -6.51
C LEU A 159 -13.79 -11.60 -7.61
N TYR A 160 -12.76 -12.30 -8.10
CA TYR A 160 -12.91 -13.40 -9.06
C TYR A 160 -13.69 -14.57 -8.46
N GLU A 161 -13.29 -15.04 -7.27
CA GLU A 161 -13.90 -16.20 -6.59
C GLU A 161 -15.34 -15.92 -6.10
N ASP A 162 -15.70 -14.65 -5.87
CA ASP A 162 -17.05 -14.18 -5.50
C ASP A 162 -17.88 -13.71 -6.72
N GLY A 163 -17.33 -13.80 -7.94
CA GLY A 163 -18.01 -13.44 -9.19
C GLY A 163 -18.17 -11.94 -9.49
N ARG A 164 -17.52 -11.06 -8.71
CA ARG A 164 -17.50 -9.59 -8.87
C ARG A 164 -16.54 -9.15 -9.99
N ILE A 165 -16.74 -9.70 -11.19
CA ILE A 165 -15.88 -9.47 -12.37
C ILE A 165 -15.96 -8.03 -12.90
N ASP A 166 -17.08 -7.34 -12.64
CA ASP A 166 -17.25 -5.91 -12.82
C ASP A 166 -16.19 -5.12 -12.05
N LEU A 167 -16.06 -5.34 -10.74
CA LEU A 167 -15.06 -4.68 -9.90
C LEU A 167 -13.63 -5.08 -10.31
N LEU A 168 -13.42 -6.33 -10.71
CA LEU A 168 -12.12 -6.82 -11.20
C LEU A 168 -11.66 -6.05 -12.45
N ARG A 169 -12.56 -5.78 -13.41
CA ARG A 169 -12.26 -4.94 -14.58
C ARG A 169 -12.00 -3.49 -14.19
N ASN A 170 -12.77 -2.94 -13.26
CA ASN A 170 -12.62 -1.56 -12.80
C ASN A 170 -11.27 -1.31 -12.14
N VAL A 171 -10.75 -2.26 -11.35
CA VAL A 171 -9.39 -2.21 -10.78
C VAL A 171 -8.33 -2.01 -11.88
N VAL A 172 -8.40 -2.80 -12.96
CA VAL A 172 -7.45 -2.72 -14.09
C VAL A 172 -7.59 -1.38 -14.84
N ARG A 173 -8.82 -0.92 -15.09
CA ARG A 173 -9.08 0.39 -15.74
C ARG A 173 -8.62 1.58 -14.91
N ASN A 174 -8.75 1.51 -13.59
CA ASN A 174 -8.28 2.55 -12.69
C ASN A 174 -6.75 2.64 -12.67
N ILE A 175 -6.05 1.52 -12.68
CA ILE A 175 -4.58 1.48 -12.83
C ILE A 175 -4.17 2.08 -14.19
N ALA A 176 -4.84 1.67 -15.28
CA ALA A 176 -4.62 2.24 -16.61
C ALA A 176 -4.79 3.77 -16.64
N SER A 177 -5.88 4.28 -16.05
CA SER A 177 -6.16 5.72 -15.94
C SER A 177 -5.11 6.49 -15.13
N LEU A 178 -4.52 5.89 -14.09
CA LEU A 178 -3.42 6.48 -13.33
C LEU A 178 -2.13 6.50 -14.18
N MET A 179 -1.80 5.39 -14.84
CA MET A 179 -0.65 5.30 -15.73
C MET A 179 -0.73 6.32 -16.90
N ASP A 180 -1.89 6.46 -17.54
CA ASP A 180 -2.13 7.43 -18.61
C ASP A 180 -1.88 8.89 -18.19
N ARG A 181 -2.29 9.26 -16.96
CA ARG A 181 -2.18 10.63 -16.44
C ARG A 181 -0.82 10.96 -15.84
N TYR A 182 -0.20 10.00 -15.16
CA TYR A 182 0.94 10.24 -14.27
C TYR A 182 2.21 9.47 -14.69
N GLY A 183 2.19 8.80 -15.84
CA GLY A 183 3.34 8.09 -16.41
C GLY A 183 3.65 6.74 -15.76
N HIS A 184 3.02 6.40 -14.63
CA HIS A 184 3.21 5.17 -13.88
C HIS A 184 2.01 4.93 -12.95
N MET A 185 1.94 3.74 -12.36
CA MET A 185 1.02 3.48 -11.25
C MET A 185 1.70 3.93 -9.93
N PRO A 186 1.21 4.97 -9.24
CA PRO A 186 1.73 5.36 -7.93
C PRO A 186 1.41 4.31 -6.86
N ASN A 187 2.08 4.37 -5.70
CA ASN A 187 1.85 3.50 -4.54
C ASN A 187 0.34 3.34 -4.19
N GLY A 188 -0.37 4.47 -4.24
CA GLY A 188 -1.82 4.56 -4.23
C GLY A 188 -2.30 5.87 -4.86
N ASN A 189 -3.60 6.10 -4.98
CA ASN A 189 -4.15 7.29 -5.69
C ASN A 189 -4.08 8.59 -4.85
N ARG A 190 -2.88 8.99 -4.39
CA ARG A 190 -2.61 10.25 -3.67
C ARG A 190 -1.45 11.05 -4.27
N THR A 191 -1.49 12.38 -4.23
CA THR A 191 -0.42 13.26 -4.74
C THR A 191 0.93 13.00 -4.05
N TYR A 192 0.93 12.68 -2.76
CA TYR A 192 2.15 12.28 -2.02
C TYR A 192 2.69 10.88 -2.35
N TYR A 193 1.95 10.10 -3.15
CA TYR A 193 2.41 8.84 -3.73
C TYR A 193 2.91 8.96 -5.18
N LEU A 194 2.73 10.10 -5.87
CA LEU A 194 3.26 10.32 -7.25
C LEU A 194 4.79 10.26 -7.38
N SER A 195 5.51 10.12 -6.25
CA SER A 195 6.97 10.02 -6.21
C SER A 195 7.48 8.58 -6.23
N ARG A 196 6.62 7.56 -6.16
CA ARG A 196 7.01 6.15 -6.12
C ARG A 196 5.86 5.22 -6.52
N SER A 197 6.20 4.01 -6.96
CA SER A 197 5.22 2.98 -7.28
C SER A 197 4.93 2.06 -6.07
N GLN A 198 4.63 0.80 -6.38
CA GLN A 198 4.61 -0.37 -5.51
C GLN A 198 5.10 -1.57 -6.36
N PRO A 199 5.22 -2.80 -5.84
CA PRO A 199 5.64 -3.95 -6.65
C PRO A 199 4.77 -4.11 -7.91
N PRO A 200 5.34 -4.26 -9.14
CA PRO A 200 4.60 -4.13 -10.38
C PRO A 200 3.75 -5.37 -10.73
N PHE A 201 2.57 -5.45 -10.11
CA PHE A 201 1.63 -6.57 -10.27
C PHE A 201 0.65 -6.41 -11.44
N PHE A 202 0.60 -5.29 -12.17
CA PHE A 202 -0.39 -5.06 -13.25
C PHE A 202 -0.36 -6.15 -14.32
N SER A 203 0.82 -6.58 -14.76
CA SER A 203 0.93 -7.73 -15.68
C SER A 203 0.29 -9.03 -15.12
N VAL A 204 0.44 -9.30 -13.83
CA VAL A 204 -0.18 -10.46 -13.13
C VAL A 204 -1.69 -10.27 -12.92
N MET A 205 -2.15 -9.03 -12.78
CA MET A 205 -3.59 -8.68 -12.76
C MET A 205 -4.23 -8.91 -14.13
N LEU A 206 -3.52 -8.61 -15.23
CA LEU A 206 -3.99 -8.90 -16.59
C LEU A 206 -4.12 -10.41 -16.84
N ASP A 207 -3.20 -11.25 -16.35
CA ASP A 207 -3.33 -12.72 -16.43
C ASP A 207 -4.62 -13.23 -15.74
N LEU A 208 -4.96 -12.67 -14.58
CA LEU A 208 -6.19 -13.00 -13.87
C LEU A 208 -7.45 -12.52 -14.62
N LEU A 209 -7.43 -11.30 -15.17
CA LEU A 209 -8.53 -10.78 -16.00
C LEU A 209 -8.68 -11.57 -17.31
N ALA A 210 -7.57 -11.90 -17.99
CA ALA A 210 -7.54 -12.69 -19.22
C ALA A 210 -8.00 -14.14 -19.02
N SER A 211 -7.93 -14.67 -17.79
CA SER A 211 -8.54 -15.97 -17.45
C SER A 211 -10.07 -15.96 -17.55
N HIS A 212 -10.72 -14.78 -17.50
CA HIS A 212 -12.15 -14.59 -17.74
C HIS A 212 -12.45 -14.00 -19.13
N ASP A 213 -11.79 -12.88 -19.47
CA ASP A 213 -12.09 -12.09 -20.69
C ASP A 213 -11.30 -12.53 -21.93
N GLY A 214 -10.37 -13.48 -21.78
CA GLY A 214 -9.54 -14.01 -22.85
C GLY A 214 -8.37 -13.10 -23.25
N GLN A 215 -7.63 -13.51 -24.29
CA GLN A 215 -6.36 -12.90 -24.69
C GLN A 215 -6.47 -11.44 -25.18
N VAL A 216 -7.68 -10.95 -25.48
CA VAL A 216 -7.91 -9.55 -25.90
C VAL A 216 -7.42 -8.55 -24.84
N VAL A 217 -7.48 -8.92 -23.56
CA VAL A 217 -7.00 -8.13 -22.41
C VAL A 217 -5.56 -7.64 -22.63
N TYR A 218 -4.66 -8.53 -23.06
CA TYR A 218 -3.25 -8.19 -23.26
C TYR A 218 -3.04 -7.16 -24.38
N THR A 219 -3.86 -7.20 -25.44
CA THR A 219 -3.81 -6.22 -26.52
C THR A 219 -4.52 -4.90 -26.16
N SER A 220 -5.57 -4.95 -25.35
CA SER A 220 -6.31 -3.76 -24.89
C SER A 220 -5.49 -2.90 -23.93
N PHE A 221 -4.69 -3.52 -23.05
CA PHE A 221 -3.85 -2.83 -22.06
C PHE A 221 -2.35 -2.80 -22.43
N LEU A 222 -2.03 -3.02 -23.72
CA LEU A 222 -0.66 -2.99 -24.24
C LEU A 222 0.04 -1.62 -24.06
N PRO A 223 -0.61 -0.46 -24.29
CA PRO A 223 0.02 0.84 -24.04
C PRO A 223 0.42 1.03 -22.57
N GLU A 224 -0.38 0.54 -21.64
CA GLU A 224 -0.17 0.67 -20.20
C GLU A 224 0.93 -0.27 -19.70
N LEU A 225 0.95 -1.52 -20.19
CA LEU A 225 2.06 -2.45 -19.97
C LEU A 225 3.40 -1.86 -20.44
N GLN A 226 3.41 -1.23 -21.63
CA GLN A 226 4.62 -0.60 -22.15
C GLN A 226 5.04 0.57 -21.28
N ARG A 227 4.08 1.42 -20.87
CA ARG A 227 4.33 2.59 -20.02
C ARG A 227 4.87 2.20 -18.64
N GLU A 228 4.36 1.11 -18.04
CA GLU A 228 4.92 0.57 -16.81
C GLU A 228 6.38 0.12 -17.01
N TYR A 229 6.68 -0.64 -18.07
CA TYR A 229 8.05 -1.06 -18.35
C TYR A 229 8.98 0.14 -18.59
N ASP A 230 8.53 1.18 -19.28
CA ASP A 230 9.27 2.41 -19.54
C ASP A 230 9.59 3.19 -18.25
N TYR A 231 8.71 3.13 -17.23
CA TYR A 231 8.96 3.68 -15.89
C TYR A 231 10.10 2.92 -15.20
N TRP A 232 9.98 1.59 -15.07
CA TRP A 232 10.98 0.77 -14.37
C TRP A 232 12.36 0.75 -15.06
N THR A 233 12.38 0.92 -16.38
CA THR A 233 13.62 0.95 -17.19
C THR A 233 14.13 2.36 -17.49
N HIS A 234 13.53 3.41 -16.92
CA HIS A 234 13.87 4.79 -17.25
C HIS A 234 15.39 5.06 -17.12
N GLY A 235 16.01 5.53 -18.20
CA GLY A 235 17.44 5.85 -18.25
C GLY A 235 18.40 4.64 -18.31
N ALA A 236 17.91 3.40 -18.32
CA ALA A 236 18.74 2.19 -18.28
C ALA A 236 19.74 2.08 -19.46
N ASP A 237 19.36 2.55 -20.66
CA ASP A 237 20.22 2.54 -21.85
C ASP A 237 21.46 3.45 -21.71
N ALA A 238 21.36 4.52 -20.90
CA ALA A 238 22.47 5.43 -20.64
C ALA A 238 23.37 4.97 -19.47
N LEU A 239 22.97 3.95 -18.71
CA LEU A 239 23.74 3.45 -17.57
C LEU A 239 25.02 2.75 -18.01
N LYS A 240 26.14 3.17 -17.40
CA LYS A 240 27.43 2.49 -17.47
C LYS A 240 27.47 1.33 -16.46
N PRO A 241 28.26 0.27 -16.70
CA PRO A 241 28.48 -0.78 -15.71
C PRO A 241 28.96 -0.23 -14.35
N GLY A 242 28.39 -0.74 -13.27
CA GLY A 242 28.62 -0.28 -11.89
C GLY A 242 27.83 0.97 -11.48
N ALA A 243 26.86 1.42 -12.28
CA ALA A 243 26.03 2.59 -11.99
C ALA A 243 24.54 2.22 -11.85
N GLY A 244 23.78 3.07 -11.17
CA GLY A 244 22.33 2.97 -11.06
C GLY A 244 21.67 4.34 -11.15
N TRP A 245 20.47 4.37 -11.70
CA TRP A 245 19.64 5.54 -11.91
C TRP A 245 18.19 5.15 -11.66
N GLN A 246 17.51 5.85 -10.75
CA GLN A 246 16.16 5.47 -10.26
C GLN A 246 16.10 3.96 -9.96
N HIS A 247 15.13 3.23 -10.49
CA HIS A 247 14.96 1.80 -10.29
C HIS A 247 15.98 0.92 -11.02
N ALA A 248 16.65 1.42 -12.05
CA ALA A 248 17.58 0.66 -12.87
C ALA A 248 19.00 0.62 -12.26
N VAL A 249 19.60 -0.56 -12.19
CA VAL A 249 21.00 -0.79 -11.82
C VAL A 249 21.69 -1.62 -12.89
N ARG A 250 22.78 -1.10 -13.45
CA ARG A 250 23.67 -1.87 -14.32
C ARG A 250 24.87 -2.34 -13.51
N LEU A 251 24.96 -3.66 -13.29
CA LEU A 251 26.06 -4.30 -12.58
C LEU A 251 27.40 -4.13 -13.32
N THR A 252 28.50 -4.49 -12.66
CA THR A 252 29.88 -4.28 -13.17
C THR A 252 30.22 -5.10 -14.42
N ASP A 253 29.50 -6.19 -14.67
CA ASP A 253 29.58 -7.01 -15.88
C ASP A 253 28.71 -6.48 -17.03
N GLY A 254 27.83 -5.51 -16.76
CA GLY A 254 26.87 -4.95 -17.71
C GLY A 254 25.43 -5.48 -17.56
N THR A 255 25.19 -6.49 -16.72
CA THR A 255 23.86 -7.04 -16.44
C THR A 255 22.94 -5.95 -15.86
N LEU A 256 21.73 -5.80 -16.43
CA LEU A 256 20.71 -4.89 -15.94
C LEU A 256 19.81 -5.62 -14.92
N MET A 257 19.57 -4.99 -13.78
CA MET A 257 18.67 -5.46 -12.71
C MET A 257 17.97 -4.26 -12.05
N PHE A 258 16.94 -4.54 -11.25
CA PHE A 258 16.03 -3.54 -10.70
C PHE A 258 16.11 -3.45 -9.17
N ARG A 259 15.83 -2.26 -8.64
CA ARG A 259 15.77 -1.94 -7.21
C ARG A 259 14.58 -1.02 -6.89
N PRO A 260 14.14 -0.95 -5.61
CA PRO A 260 13.21 0.06 -5.15
C PRO A 260 13.82 1.48 -5.15
N TRP A 261 13.00 2.48 -5.47
CA TRP A 261 13.37 3.90 -5.52
C TRP A 261 12.16 4.84 -5.47
N ASP A 262 12.13 5.78 -4.53
CA ASP A 262 11.24 6.96 -4.58
C ASP A 262 12.01 8.15 -5.15
N ASP A 263 11.39 9.02 -5.93
CA ASP A 263 12.03 10.18 -6.56
C ASP A 263 12.27 11.39 -5.63
N MET A 264 11.66 11.39 -4.44
CA MET A 264 11.86 12.39 -3.39
C MET A 264 12.82 11.92 -2.28
N ASP A 265 13.53 12.89 -1.70
CA ASP A 265 14.49 12.73 -0.60
C ASP A 265 14.10 13.62 0.60
N SER A 266 12.80 13.79 0.84
CA SER A 266 12.21 14.47 2.00
C SER A 266 11.46 13.47 2.87
N PRO A 267 11.06 13.81 4.12
CA PRO A 267 10.11 12.99 4.87
C PRO A 267 8.87 12.61 4.04
N ARG A 268 8.31 11.42 4.26
CA ARG A 268 6.97 11.03 3.81
C ARG A 268 5.92 11.99 4.37
N ASP A 269 4.86 12.28 3.62
CA ASP A 269 3.81 13.21 4.07
C ASP A 269 2.89 12.52 5.07
N GLU A 270 2.52 11.28 4.75
CA GLU A 270 1.68 10.38 5.54
C GLU A 270 2.29 9.94 6.87
N SER A 271 3.62 10.02 6.99
CA SER A 271 4.41 9.61 8.17
C SER A 271 5.48 10.65 8.54
N PHE A 272 5.18 11.93 8.29
CA PHE A 272 6.10 13.07 8.43
C PHE A 272 6.82 13.17 9.80
N PRO A 273 6.12 13.11 10.96
CA PRO A 273 6.79 13.18 12.26
C PRO A 273 7.60 11.91 12.59
N GLN A 274 7.24 10.73 12.05
CA GLN A 274 7.99 9.49 12.19
C GLN A 274 9.33 9.58 11.46
N ASP A 275 9.33 10.00 10.20
CA ASP A 275 10.53 10.15 9.37
C ASP A 275 11.48 11.23 9.92
N LEU A 276 10.94 12.33 10.45
CA LEU A 276 11.73 13.33 11.19
C LEU A 276 12.32 12.76 12.50
N ALA A 277 11.59 11.89 13.21
CA ALA A 277 12.09 11.26 14.43
C ALA A 277 13.19 10.23 14.13
N THR A 278 13.09 9.50 13.02
CA THR A 278 14.11 8.53 12.57
C THR A 278 15.37 9.25 12.08
N ALA A 279 15.24 10.34 11.32
CA ALA A 279 16.38 11.19 10.93
C ALA A 279 17.13 11.80 12.12
N LYS A 280 16.44 12.12 13.23
CA LYS A 280 17.09 12.61 14.47
C LYS A 280 17.92 11.56 15.21
N ARG A 281 17.72 10.26 14.94
CA ARG A 281 18.49 9.16 15.54
C ARG A 281 19.68 8.76 14.66
N SER A 282 19.51 8.81 13.34
CA SER A 282 20.54 8.45 12.37
C SER A 282 21.75 9.40 12.41
N ARG A 283 22.90 8.88 11.96
CA ARG A 283 24.12 9.66 11.66
C ARG A 283 24.30 9.94 10.16
N ARG A 284 23.40 9.42 9.33
CA ARG A 284 23.43 9.58 7.87
C ARG A 284 22.92 10.96 7.45
N PRO A 285 23.29 11.46 6.26
CA PRO A 285 22.62 12.62 5.67
C PRO A 285 21.11 12.34 5.55
N SER A 286 20.28 13.21 6.13
CA SER A 286 18.83 12.98 6.19
C SER A 286 18.17 12.72 4.83
N PRO A 287 18.55 13.40 3.72
CA PRO A 287 18.00 13.09 2.39
C PRO A 287 18.25 11.65 1.93
N GLU A 288 19.42 11.08 2.22
CA GLU A 288 19.71 9.67 1.87
C GLU A 288 18.86 8.70 2.69
N LEU A 289 18.69 8.99 3.99
CA LEU A 289 17.84 8.19 4.86
C LEU A 289 16.36 8.27 4.45
N TRP A 290 15.86 9.47 4.15
CA TRP A 290 14.48 9.67 3.70
C TRP A 290 14.21 9.00 2.36
N ARG A 291 15.18 9.01 1.44
CA ARG A 291 15.13 8.25 0.18
C ARG A 291 14.98 6.75 0.43
N ASP A 292 15.76 6.18 1.36
CA ASP A 292 15.66 4.74 1.71
C ASP A 292 14.38 4.38 2.49
N LEU A 293 13.87 5.28 3.35
CA LEU A 293 12.58 5.13 4.04
C LEU A 293 11.41 5.13 3.05
N ARG A 294 11.45 6.01 2.05
CA ARG A 294 10.46 6.10 0.98
C ARG A 294 10.54 4.92 0.01
N ALA A 295 11.74 4.53 -0.42
CA ALA A 295 11.94 3.30 -1.20
C ALA A 295 11.51 2.05 -0.43
N GLY A 296 11.67 2.03 0.91
CA GLY A 296 11.12 0.98 1.78
C GLY A 296 9.60 0.90 1.74
N ALA A 297 8.89 2.03 1.61
CA ALA A 297 7.44 2.06 1.38
C ALA A 297 7.04 1.70 -0.06
N GLU A 298 7.92 1.91 -1.05
CA GLU A 298 7.71 1.39 -2.41
C GLU A 298 7.70 -0.15 -2.43
N THR A 299 8.50 -0.82 -1.60
CA THR A 299 8.50 -2.31 -1.56
C THR A 299 7.19 -2.94 -1.09
N GLY A 300 6.28 -2.16 -0.51
CA GLY A 300 5.13 -2.66 0.25
C GLY A 300 5.52 -3.24 1.62
N TRP A 301 6.82 -3.38 1.93
CA TRP A 301 7.34 -3.96 3.17
C TRP A 301 7.91 -2.89 4.12
N ASP A 302 7.14 -1.84 4.43
CA ASP A 302 7.51 -0.77 5.36
C ASP A 302 7.16 -1.10 6.83
N TYR A 303 8.07 -1.55 7.69
CA TYR A 303 9.48 -1.84 7.46
C TYR A 303 9.81 -3.29 7.83
N SER A 304 11.02 -3.72 7.44
CA SER A 304 11.53 -5.09 7.59
C SER A 304 13.05 -5.06 7.83
N SER A 305 13.57 -5.98 8.65
CA SER A 305 15.00 -6.29 8.80
C SER A 305 15.73 -6.44 7.47
N ARG A 306 15.02 -6.96 6.46
CA ARG A 306 15.46 -7.15 5.07
C ARG A 306 16.12 -5.91 4.46
N TRP A 307 15.63 -4.72 4.83
CA TRP A 307 16.10 -3.42 4.34
C TRP A 307 17.12 -2.75 5.26
N LEU A 308 17.41 -3.29 6.44
CA LEU A 308 18.23 -2.65 7.47
C LEU A 308 19.67 -3.12 7.35
N ALA A 309 20.65 -2.20 7.39
CA ALA A 309 22.06 -2.58 7.22
C ALA A 309 22.62 -3.42 8.39
N ASP A 310 21.99 -3.36 9.56
CA ASP A 310 22.29 -4.17 10.75
C ASP A 310 21.20 -5.22 11.08
N ASP A 311 20.25 -5.42 10.15
CA ASP A 311 19.07 -6.28 10.24
C ASP A 311 18.12 -5.95 11.42
N LYS A 312 18.23 -4.77 12.06
CA LYS A 312 17.54 -4.48 13.35
C LYS A 312 17.02 -3.05 13.50
N THR A 313 17.81 -2.03 13.16
CA THR A 313 17.52 -0.64 13.51
C THR A 313 17.11 0.18 12.28
N LEU A 314 15.92 0.79 12.35
CA LEU A 314 15.29 1.46 11.21
C LEU A 314 16.13 2.62 10.65
N ASP A 315 16.92 3.32 11.47
CA ASP A 315 17.79 4.40 11.03
C ASP A 315 19.06 3.95 10.28
N THR A 316 19.23 2.63 10.08
CA THR A 316 20.23 2.02 9.18
C THR A 316 19.65 1.49 7.86
N ILE A 317 18.35 1.72 7.59
CA ILE A 317 17.66 1.29 6.36
C ILE A 317 18.43 1.71 5.10
N ASN A 318 18.69 0.79 4.17
CA ASN A 318 19.55 1.01 2.99
C ASN A 318 18.92 0.50 1.68
N THR A 319 17.58 0.49 1.60
CA THR A 319 16.76 -0.11 0.55
C THR A 319 17.27 0.13 -0.88
N THR A 320 17.67 1.36 -1.22
CA THR A 320 18.13 1.72 -2.57
C THR A 320 19.50 1.11 -2.94
N SER A 321 20.20 0.49 -1.99
CA SER A 321 21.43 -0.28 -2.23
C SER A 321 21.16 -1.76 -2.54
N LEU A 322 19.89 -2.20 -2.54
CA LEU A 322 19.49 -3.60 -2.69
C LEU A 322 18.77 -3.83 -4.02
N ILE A 323 19.23 -4.82 -4.78
CA ILE A 323 18.48 -5.44 -5.88
C ILE A 323 17.63 -6.53 -5.23
N THR A 324 16.30 -6.37 -5.29
CA THR A 324 15.39 -7.23 -4.53
C THR A 324 14.79 -8.37 -5.36
N VAL A 325 14.52 -9.50 -4.71
CA VAL A 325 14.04 -10.72 -5.39
C VAL A 325 12.71 -10.49 -6.14
N GLU A 326 11.70 -9.92 -5.48
CA GLU A 326 10.36 -9.76 -6.08
C GLU A 326 10.32 -8.75 -7.22
N TYR A 327 11.02 -7.60 -7.14
CA TYR A 327 11.03 -6.60 -8.21
C TYR A 327 11.58 -7.19 -9.51
N ASN A 328 12.70 -7.91 -9.43
CA ASN A 328 13.33 -8.51 -10.61
C ASN A 328 12.45 -9.65 -11.17
N CYS A 329 11.79 -10.42 -10.31
CA CYS A 329 10.86 -11.45 -10.75
C CYS A 329 9.60 -10.88 -11.43
N LEU A 330 9.01 -9.81 -10.89
CA LEU A 330 7.86 -9.13 -11.50
C LEU A 330 8.23 -8.45 -12.83
N MET A 331 9.44 -7.91 -12.95
CA MET A 331 9.95 -7.40 -14.24
C MET A 331 10.09 -8.50 -15.29
N VAL A 332 10.57 -9.70 -14.93
CA VAL A 332 10.55 -10.87 -15.86
C VAL A 332 9.13 -11.19 -16.31
N HIS A 333 8.14 -11.12 -15.41
CA HIS A 333 6.74 -11.35 -15.76
C HIS A 333 6.22 -10.28 -16.72
N LEU A 334 6.45 -8.99 -16.42
CA LEU A 334 6.08 -7.87 -17.28
C LEU A 334 6.69 -7.98 -18.68
N GLU A 335 7.98 -8.34 -18.78
CA GLU A 335 8.66 -8.61 -20.06
C GLU A 335 8.03 -9.80 -20.81
N GLN A 336 7.61 -10.86 -20.12
CA GLN A 336 6.89 -11.99 -20.74
C GLN A 336 5.49 -11.60 -21.23
N THR A 337 4.72 -10.84 -20.44
CA THR A 337 3.40 -10.34 -20.82
C THR A 337 3.49 -9.37 -22.01
N LEU A 338 4.49 -8.47 -22.03
CA LEU A 338 4.78 -7.61 -23.19
C LEU A 338 5.16 -8.41 -24.42
N SER A 339 6.01 -9.43 -24.27
CA SER A 339 6.34 -10.36 -25.36
C SER A 339 5.09 -11.05 -25.93
N HIS A 340 4.15 -11.46 -25.08
CA HIS A 340 2.92 -12.09 -25.49
C HIS A 340 1.99 -11.10 -26.20
N ALA A 341 1.75 -9.94 -25.59
CA ALA A 341 0.87 -8.89 -26.11
C ALA A 341 1.33 -8.37 -27.49
N TYR A 342 2.63 -8.11 -27.66
CA TYR A 342 3.17 -7.72 -28.97
C TYR A 342 3.09 -8.84 -30.02
N ALA A 343 3.22 -10.10 -29.61
CA ALA A 343 3.03 -11.23 -30.54
C ALA A 343 1.57 -11.34 -31.01
N LEU A 344 0.59 -11.10 -30.12
CA LEU A 344 -0.83 -11.03 -30.47
C LEU A 344 -1.14 -9.84 -31.40
N ASN A 345 -0.48 -8.70 -31.20
CA ASN A 345 -0.59 -7.52 -32.08
C ASN A 345 0.17 -7.66 -33.42
N GLY A 346 0.87 -8.78 -33.65
CA GLY A 346 1.66 -9.04 -34.86
C GLY A 346 3.04 -8.38 -34.90
N GLU A 347 3.46 -7.67 -33.84
CA GLU A 347 4.73 -6.94 -33.73
C GLU A 347 5.88 -7.87 -33.29
N LYS A 348 6.25 -8.80 -34.19
CA LYS A 348 7.19 -9.89 -33.90
C LYS A 348 8.56 -9.44 -33.39
N ASP A 349 9.09 -8.33 -33.88
CA ASP A 349 10.42 -7.84 -33.49
C ASP A 349 10.42 -7.34 -32.04
N LYS A 350 9.36 -6.65 -31.60
CA LYS A 350 9.17 -6.25 -30.19
C LYS A 350 8.95 -7.47 -29.30
N ALA A 351 8.14 -8.44 -29.76
CA ALA A 351 7.94 -9.68 -29.03
C ALA A 351 9.28 -10.42 -28.80
N ALA A 352 10.11 -10.55 -29.83
CA ALA A 352 11.43 -11.15 -29.72
C ALA A 352 12.38 -10.38 -28.79
N PHE A 353 12.34 -9.04 -28.81
CA PHE A 353 13.08 -8.18 -27.89
C PHE A 353 12.70 -8.47 -26.43
N TYR A 354 11.42 -8.40 -26.07
CA TYR A 354 10.99 -8.62 -24.69
C TYR A 354 11.22 -10.07 -24.21
N ALA A 355 11.05 -11.06 -25.07
CA ALA A 355 11.44 -12.45 -24.76
C ALA A 355 12.94 -12.59 -24.44
N GLN A 356 13.79 -11.83 -25.15
CA GLN A 356 15.24 -11.79 -24.89
C GLN A 356 15.57 -11.08 -23.57
N GLN A 357 14.85 -10.00 -23.23
CA GLN A 357 15.01 -9.29 -21.94
C GLN A 357 14.63 -10.20 -20.76
N ALA A 358 13.44 -10.80 -20.82
CA ALA A 358 12.96 -11.77 -19.83
C ALA A 358 13.94 -12.93 -19.60
N THR A 359 14.55 -13.43 -20.68
CA THR A 359 15.55 -14.51 -20.61
C THR A 359 16.83 -14.05 -19.91
N GLN A 360 17.33 -12.84 -20.20
CA GLN A 360 18.52 -12.28 -19.55
C GLN A 360 18.27 -12.06 -18.06
N LEU A 361 17.15 -11.43 -17.69
CA LEU A 361 16.83 -11.12 -16.31
C LEU A 361 16.52 -12.39 -15.48
N LYS A 362 15.83 -13.39 -16.06
CA LYS A 362 15.65 -14.73 -15.45
C LYS A 362 17.00 -15.41 -15.16
N ASN A 363 17.97 -15.28 -16.06
CA ASN A 363 19.32 -15.80 -15.83
C ASN A 363 20.06 -15.01 -14.74
N ALA A 364 19.94 -13.68 -14.72
CA ALA A 364 20.52 -12.81 -13.69
C ALA A 364 19.99 -13.13 -12.29
N ILE A 365 18.67 -13.28 -12.12
CA ILE A 365 18.03 -13.72 -10.85
C ILE A 365 18.59 -15.06 -10.39
N ASN A 366 18.66 -16.04 -11.29
CA ASN A 366 19.19 -17.37 -11.01
C ASN A 366 20.71 -17.39 -10.75
N HIS A 367 21.44 -16.30 -10.98
CA HIS A 367 22.87 -16.17 -10.69
C HIS A 367 23.14 -15.28 -9.47
N TYR A 368 22.73 -14.02 -9.51
CA TYR A 368 23.06 -12.98 -8.52
C TYR A 368 22.27 -13.08 -7.22
N LEU A 369 21.02 -13.56 -7.28
CA LEU A 369 20.12 -13.59 -6.13
C LEU A 369 20.06 -14.97 -5.46
N TRP A 370 20.89 -15.92 -5.88
CA TRP A 370 20.85 -17.30 -5.39
C TRP A 370 22.00 -17.64 -4.44
N ASN A 371 21.67 -18.18 -3.26
CA ASN A 371 22.63 -18.69 -2.32
C ASN A 371 22.61 -20.24 -2.30
N GLU A 372 23.64 -20.85 -2.89
CA GLU A 372 23.78 -22.32 -2.98
C GLU A 372 23.89 -23.01 -1.61
N LYS A 373 24.52 -22.34 -0.63
CA LYS A 373 24.75 -22.90 0.72
C LYS A 373 23.47 -22.93 1.54
N ASP A 374 22.69 -21.85 1.49
CA ASP A 374 21.46 -21.69 2.26
C ASP A 374 20.21 -22.17 1.50
N GLY A 375 20.35 -22.52 0.21
CA GLY A 375 19.32 -23.15 -0.62
C GLY A 375 18.10 -22.25 -0.85
N ALA A 376 18.32 -20.93 -0.96
CA ALA A 376 17.26 -19.93 -1.08
C ALA A 376 17.72 -18.71 -1.89
N TYR A 377 16.76 -17.89 -2.30
CA TYR A 377 17.03 -16.60 -2.92
C TYR A 377 17.11 -15.49 -1.88
N PHE A 378 18.03 -14.56 -2.07
CA PHE A 378 18.32 -13.43 -1.20
C PHE A 378 18.56 -12.17 -2.03
N ASP A 379 18.32 -11.00 -1.43
CA ASP A 379 18.60 -9.72 -2.09
C ASP A 379 20.10 -9.49 -2.24
N TYR A 380 20.50 -8.76 -3.28
CA TYR A 380 21.89 -8.47 -3.58
C TYR A 380 22.20 -7.00 -3.34
N ASN A 381 23.13 -6.71 -2.42
CA ASN A 381 23.63 -5.36 -2.23
C ASN A 381 24.62 -5.03 -3.35
N TRP A 382 24.16 -4.26 -4.34
CA TRP A 382 24.92 -3.93 -5.53
C TRP A 382 26.06 -2.93 -5.28
N ARG A 383 26.09 -2.28 -4.10
CA ARG A 383 27.17 -1.38 -3.68
C ARG A 383 28.34 -2.15 -3.07
N THR A 384 28.08 -3.20 -2.30
CA THR A 384 29.13 -4.06 -1.69
C THR A 384 29.47 -5.28 -2.54
N GLY A 385 28.62 -5.64 -3.49
CA GLY A 385 28.75 -6.82 -4.33
C GLY A 385 28.39 -8.14 -3.62
N GLN A 386 27.57 -8.07 -2.56
CA GLN A 386 27.29 -9.20 -1.66
C GLN A 386 25.79 -9.47 -1.51
N LEU A 387 25.43 -10.75 -1.40
CA LEU A 387 24.10 -11.16 -0.95
C LEU A 387 23.84 -10.73 0.50
N ARG A 388 22.57 -10.45 0.82
CA ARG A 388 22.06 -10.38 2.19
C ARG A 388 21.88 -11.80 2.76
N ASP A 389 21.74 -11.90 4.08
CA ASP A 389 21.61 -13.15 4.84
C ASP A 389 20.33 -13.22 5.69
N VAL A 390 19.48 -12.19 5.63
CA VAL A 390 18.09 -12.23 6.10
C VAL A 390 17.29 -13.13 5.16
N LEU A 391 16.81 -14.27 5.66
CA LEU A 391 15.91 -15.14 4.90
C LEU A 391 14.49 -14.58 5.00
N SER A 392 13.82 -14.43 3.87
CA SER A 392 12.44 -13.93 3.80
C SER A 392 11.55 -14.75 2.88
N THR A 393 10.24 -14.58 3.01
CA THR A 393 9.24 -15.23 2.13
C THR A 393 9.43 -14.88 0.66
N ALA A 394 10.06 -13.74 0.32
CA ALA A 394 10.40 -13.38 -1.05
C ALA A 394 11.21 -14.44 -1.81
N THR A 395 11.89 -15.37 -1.11
CA THR A 395 12.51 -16.55 -1.72
C THR A 395 11.54 -17.44 -2.52
N VAL A 396 10.22 -17.32 -2.32
CA VAL A 396 9.20 -18.07 -3.05
C VAL A 396 8.72 -17.38 -4.31
N VAL A 397 8.98 -16.07 -4.49
CA VAL A 397 8.51 -15.31 -5.66
C VAL A 397 9.10 -15.85 -6.99
N PRO A 398 10.37 -16.32 -7.05
CA PRO A 398 10.87 -17.04 -8.21
C PRO A 398 10.13 -18.35 -8.52
N LEU A 399 9.47 -18.97 -7.54
CA LEU A 399 8.60 -20.14 -7.77
C LEU A 399 7.20 -19.70 -8.20
N PHE A 400 6.65 -18.66 -7.55
CA PHE A 400 5.33 -18.08 -7.87
C PHE A 400 5.20 -17.66 -9.34
N LEU A 401 6.26 -17.10 -9.93
CA LEU A 401 6.30 -16.64 -11.32
C LEU A 401 7.02 -17.62 -12.28
N HIS A 402 7.25 -18.87 -11.88
CA HIS A 402 7.90 -19.92 -12.69
C HIS A 402 9.30 -19.54 -13.25
N ILE A 403 10.08 -18.79 -12.47
CA ILE A 403 11.43 -18.28 -12.80
C ILE A 403 12.53 -19.22 -12.30
N ALA A 404 12.31 -19.91 -11.19
CA ALA A 404 13.27 -20.84 -10.61
C ALA A 404 13.49 -22.07 -11.51
N ARG A 405 14.67 -22.67 -11.40
CA ARG A 405 14.90 -24.05 -11.86
C ARG A 405 14.34 -25.04 -10.83
N GLN A 406 13.94 -26.24 -11.26
CA GLN A 406 13.40 -27.28 -10.36
C GLN A 406 14.36 -27.58 -9.20
N ASP A 407 15.66 -27.74 -9.46
CA ASP A 407 16.68 -27.99 -8.43
C ASP A 407 16.72 -26.91 -7.33
N LYS A 408 16.43 -25.66 -7.70
CA LYS A 408 16.35 -24.52 -6.79
C LYS A 408 15.00 -24.44 -6.09
N ALA A 409 13.90 -24.76 -6.77
CA ALA A 409 12.58 -24.85 -6.16
C ALA A 409 12.54 -25.94 -5.07
N ASP A 410 13.10 -27.11 -5.34
CA ASP A 410 13.25 -28.22 -4.37
C ASP A 410 14.04 -27.77 -3.13
N ALA A 411 15.07 -26.94 -3.31
CA ALA A 411 15.87 -26.37 -2.22
C ALA A 411 15.10 -25.31 -1.43
N VAL A 412 14.44 -24.37 -2.11
CA VAL A 412 13.57 -23.35 -1.48
C VAL A 412 12.49 -24.03 -0.64
N ALA A 413 11.82 -25.06 -1.16
CA ALA A 413 10.80 -25.79 -0.42
C ALA A 413 11.32 -26.43 0.87
N ARG A 414 12.54 -26.99 0.86
CA ARG A 414 13.21 -27.49 2.07
C ARG A 414 13.52 -26.34 3.05
N THR A 415 14.05 -25.23 2.56
CA THR A 415 14.46 -24.09 3.40
C THR A 415 13.27 -23.38 4.04
N VAL A 416 12.20 -23.10 3.27
CA VAL A 416 10.93 -22.54 3.76
C VAL A 416 10.32 -23.43 4.84
N LYS A 417 10.21 -24.75 4.58
CA LYS A 417 9.69 -25.73 5.55
C LYS A 417 10.51 -25.79 6.85
N ALA A 418 11.82 -25.57 6.76
CA ALA A 418 12.73 -25.69 7.90
C ALA A 418 12.89 -24.39 8.72
N ARG A 419 12.74 -23.21 8.09
CA ARG A 419 13.10 -21.91 8.71
C ARG A 419 11.97 -20.88 8.79
N LEU A 420 10.94 -20.97 7.96
CA LEU A 420 9.84 -19.99 7.92
C LEU A 420 8.47 -20.58 8.29
N LEU A 421 8.27 -21.90 8.18
CA LEU A 421 6.98 -22.54 8.46
C LEU A 421 6.74 -22.78 9.96
N HIS A 422 5.78 -22.03 10.51
CA HIS A 422 5.32 -22.11 11.89
C HIS A 422 3.90 -22.70 12.00
N VAL A 423 3.29 -22.65 13.19
CA VAL A 423 1.99 -23.30 13.47
C VAL A 423 0.80 -22.63 12.80
N GLY A 424 0.91 -21.33 12.48
CA GLY A 424 -0.15 -20.53 11.86
C GLY A 424 0.11 -20.11 10.42
N GLY A 425 1.22 -20.52 9.79
CA GLY A 425 1.64 -19.99 8.49
C GLY A 425 3.16 -19.79 8.38
N LEU A 426 3.58 -18.96 7.43
CA LEU A 426 4.95 -18.53 7.20
C LEU A 426 5.27 -17.20 7.91
N THR A 427 6.42 -17.10 8.56
CA THR A 427 6.95 -15.79 9.00
C THR A 427 7.59 -15.07 7.83
N VAL A 428 7.36 -13.76 7.72
CA VAL A 428 7.91 -12.91 6.64
C VAL A 428 9.43 -12.97 6.56
N THR A 429 10.11 -12.98 7.72
CA THR A 429 11.57 -13.12 7.82
C THR A 429 11.97 -14.07 8.94
N ASP A 430 13.27 -14.42 9.01
CA ASP A 430 13.89 -15.11 10.13
C ASP A 430 14.56 -14.15 11.16
N ARG A 431 14.02 -12.94 11.32
CA ARG A 431 14.54 -11.89 12.23
C ARG A 431 13.42 -11.23 13.04
N GLU A 432 13.56 -11.21 14.37
CA GLU A 432 12.66 -10.47 15.27
C GLU A 432 13.22 -9.06 15.55
N THR A 433 12.53 -8.03 15.06
CA THR A 433 12.95 -6.62 15.19
C THR A 433 11.90 -5.71 15.83
N GLY A 434 10.63 -6.13 15.85
CA GLY A 434 9.48 -5.29 16.18
C GLY A 434 8.95 -4.45 14.99
N GLN A 435 9.59 -4.51 13.82
CA GLN A 435 8.99 -4.03 12.58
C GLN A 435 7.86 -4.98 12.13
N GLN A 436 6.99 -4.53 11.23
CA GLN A 436 5.78 -5.28 10.89
C GLN A 436 5.99 -6.38 9.84
N TRP A 437 6.91 -6.17 8.90
CA TRP A 437 7.29 -7.15 7.85
C TRP A 437 8.48 -8.00 8.31
N ASP A 438 8.34 -8.59 9.49
CA ASP A 438 9.35 -9.40 10.17
C ASP A 438 8.69 -10.49 11.04
N TYR A 439 9.49 -11.42 11.55
CA TYR A 439 9.06 -12.36 12.61
C TYR A 439 8.46 -11.59 13.81
N PRO A 440 7.32 -12.03 14.40
CA PRO A 440 6.62 -13.30 14.18
C PRO A 440 5.43 -13.20 13.19
N ASN A 441 5.32 -12.12 12.42
CA ASN A 441 4.16 -11.86 11.58
C ASN A 441 4.20 -12.69 10.28
N GLY A 442 3.03 -13.15 9.85
CA GLY A 442 2.73 -13.67 8.52
C GLY A 442 1.63 -12.81 7.86
N TRP A 443 1.70 -12.69 6.54
CA TRP A 443 0.88 -11.78 5.74
C TRP A 443 0.28 -12.51 4.54
N ALA A 444 -0.99 -12.24 4.24
CA ALA A 444 -1.76 -13.00 3.26
C ALA A 444 -1.15 -13.06 1.83
N PRO A 445 -0.55 -11.98 1.29
CA PRO A 445 0.19 -12.00 0.02
C PRO A 445 1.28 -13.07 -0.04
N GLU A 446 2.11 -13.14 1.01
CA GLU A 446 3.28 -14.02 1.09
C GLU A 446 2.88 -15.49 1.15
N GLU A 447 1.83 -15.79 1.91
CA GLU A 447 1.23 -17.12 2.02
C GLU A 447 0.68 -17.57 0.66
N TRP A 448 -0.06 -16.70 -0.04
CA TRP A 448 -0.60 -17.00 -1.37
C TRP A 448 0.50 -17.28 -2.40
N MET A 449 1.52 -16.42 -2.47
CA MET A 449 2.66 -16.58 -3.37
C MET A 449 3.44 -17.87 -3.06
N ALA A 450 3.66 -18.19 -1.78
CA ALA A 450 4.34 -19.42 -1.38
C ALA A 450 3.55 -20.67 -1.80
N ILE A 451 2.25 -20.70 -1.51
CA ILE A 451 1.37 -21.83 -1.85
C ILE A 451 1.33 -22.04 -3.37
N LYS A 452 1.00 -20.99 -4.14
CA LYS A 452 0.97 -21.03 -5.61
C LYS A 452 2.31 -21.39 -6.24
N GLY A 453 3.41 -20.90 -5.67
CA GLY A 453 4.76 -21.19 -6.16
C GLY A 453 5.16 -22.65 -5.90
N LEU A 454 4.87 -23.18 -4.72
CA LEU A 454 5.20 -24.56 -4.37
C LEU A 454 4.46 -25.59 -5.23
N GLU A 455 3.18 -25.36 -5.51
CA GLU A 455 2.37 -26.25 -6.37
C GLU A 455 2.87 -26.27 -7.83
N GLN A 456 3.31 -25.13 -8.37
CA GLN A 456 3.89 -25.05 -9.73
C GLN A 456 5.15 -25.91 -9.92
N TYR A 457 5.78 -26.34 -8.83
CA TYR A 457 6.98 -27.19 -8.82
C TYR A 457 6.72 -28.56 -8.16
N GLY A 458 5.45 -28.93 -7.92
CA GLY A 458 5.06 -30.25 -7.42
C GLY A 458 5.26 -30.46 -5.90
N HIS A 459 5.32 -29.39 -5.12
CA HIS A 459 5.41 -29.44 -3.65
C HIS A 459 4.03 -29.33 -2.96
N ASP A 460 3.03 -29.98 -3.55
CA ASP A 460 1.61 -29.88 -3.16
C ASP A 460 1.37 -30.17 -1.67
N ASP A 461 2.04 -31.17 -1.10
CA ASP A 461 1.94 -31.50 0.33
C ASP A 461 2.38 -30.35 1.25
N LEU A 462 3.41 -29.59 0.86
CA LEU A 462 3.90 -28.45 1.63
C LEU A 462 2.98 -27.24 1.45
N ALA A 463 2.54 -26.98 0.22
CA ALA A 463 1.57 -25.93 -0.08
C ALA A 463 0.25 -26.13 0.67
N ALA A 464 -0.28 -27.35 0.67
CA ALA A 464 -1.50 -27.71 1.39
C ALA A 464 -1.34 -27.64 2.92
N ASP A 465 -0.15 -27.94 3.47
CA ASP A 465 0.11 -27.75 4.91
C ASP A 465 0.19 -26.27 5.29
N ILE A 466 0.89 -25.44 4.51
CA ILE A 466 0.93 -23.98 4.69
C ILE A 466 -0.50 -23.41 4.63
N GLY A 467 -1.24 -23.69 3.55
CA GLY A 467 -2.61 -23.20 3.36
C GLY A 467 -3.56 -23.66 4.48
N ARG A 468 -3.44 -24.89 4.96
CA ARG A 468 -4.22 -25.39 6.10
C ARG A 468 -3.90 -24.63 7.40
N ARG A 469 -2.63 -24.36 7.68
CA ARG A 469 -2.20 -23.64 8.89
C ARG A 469 -2.61 -22.17 8.86
N TRP A 470 -2.44 -21.52 7.71
CA TRP A 470 -2.89 -20.14 7.49
C TRP A 470 -4.41 -20.02 7.61
N MET A 471 -5.18 -20.87 6.92
CA MET A 471 -6.64 -20.89 7.08
C MET A 471 -7.06 -21.11 8.55
N ALA A 472 -6.40 -22.02 9.28
CA ALA A 472 -6.68 -22.22 10.71
C ALA A 472 -6.36 -20.99 11.57
N ARG A 473 -5.26 -20.28 11.29
CA ARG A 473 -4.89 -19.03 11.97
C ARG A 473 -5.93 -17.94 11.74
N VAL A 474 -6.28 -17.71 10.48
CA VAL A 474 -7.18 -16.62 10.06
C VAL A 474 -8.63 -16.90 10.48
N ILE A 475 -9.17 -18.09 10.17
CA ILE A 475 -10.54 -18.47 10.53
C ILE A 475 -10.72 -18.55 12.06
N GLY A 476 -9.73 -19.08 12.79
CA GLY A 476 -9.78 -19.09 14.25
C GLY A 476 -9.62 -17.71 14.90
N THR A 477 -9.05 -16.74 14.18
CA THR A 477 -9.05 -15.33 14.61
C THR A 477 -10.42 -14.72 14.38
N TYR A 478 -11.02 -14.93 13.20
CA TYR A 478 -12.38 -14.51 12.88
C TYR A 478 -13.42 -15.08 13.86
N GLU A 479 -13.32 -16.35 14.26
CA GLU A 479 -14.21 -16.95 15.26
C GLU A 479 -14.17 -16.20 16.61
N LYS A 480 -13.00 -15.67 16.99
CA LYS A 480 -12.79 -14.95 18.26
C LYS A 480 -13.07 -13.45 18.18
N SER A 481 -12.88 -12.82 17.03
CA SER A 481 -12.92 -11.37 16.84
C SER A 481 -14.15 -10.87 16.08
N GLY A 482 -14.74 -11.71 15.24
CA GLY A 482 -15.76 -11.34 14.27
C GLY A 482 -15.25 -10.54 13.06
N VAL A 483 -13.93 -10.42 12.87
CA VAL A 483 -13.32 -9.65 11.77
C VAL A 483 -12.07 -10.30 11.20
N LEU A 484 -11.75 -9.98 9.95
CA LEU A 484 -10.46 -10.25 9.33
C LEU A 484 -9.55 -9.02 9.43
N LEU A 485 -8.25 -9.31 9.57
CA LEU A 485 -7.19 -8.36 9.86
C LEU A 485 -6.14 -8.34 8.75
N GLU A 486 -5.34 -7.27 8.76
CA GLU A 486 -4.19 -7.04 7.89
C GLU A 486 -3.12 -8.15 7.95
N LYS A 487 -2.74 -8.60 9.15
CA LYS A 487 -1.61 -9.52 9.40
C LYS A 487 -1.80 -10.33 10.69
N TYR A 488 -1.06 -11.43 10.84
CA TYR A 488 -1.25 -12.39 11.94
C TYR A 488 0.08 -12.91 12.52
N ASP A 489 0.16 -13.08 13.83
CA ASP A 489 1.20 -13.85 14.51
C ASP A 489 1.01 -15.34 14.18
N VAL A 490 1.91 -15.87 13.36
CA VAL A 490 1.89 -17.27 12.89
C VAL A 490 2.72 -18.21 13.78
N VAL A 491 3.45 -17.67 14.75
CA VAL A 491 4.37 -18.41 15.62
C VAL A 491 3.66 -18.86 16.89
N SER A 492 2.83 -17.99 17.48
CA SER A 492 2.13 -18.27 18.73
C SER A 492 1.25 -19.52 18.62
N PRO A 493 1.36 -20.51 19.53
CA PRO A 493 0.45 -21.66 19.57
C PRO A 493 -0.99 -21.24 19.88
N GLU A 494 -1.18 -20.10 20.54
CA GLU A 494 -2.49 -19.51 20.81
C GLU A 494 -2.89 -18.54 19.70
N ILE A 495 -4.15 -18.62 19.28
CA ILE A 495 -4.75 -17.68 18.31
C ILE A 495 -5.28 -16.46 19.08
N SER A 496 -4.75 -15.28 18.77
CA SER A 496 -5.22 -14.00 19.35
C SER A 496 -6.42 -13.44 18.57
N ALA A 497 -7.40 -12.87 19.26
CA ALA A 497 -8.50 -12.10 18.64
C ALA A 497 -8.02 -10.79 17.98
N THR A 498 -6.81 -10.31 18.30
CA THR A 498 -6.23 -9.07 17.75
C THR A 498 -5.20 -9.31 16.65
N GLY A 499 -5.07 -10.55 16.16
CA GLY A 499 -4.03 -10.94 15.21
C GLY A 499 -2.62 -11.04 15.81
N GLY A 500 -2.37 -10.54 17.02
CA GLY A 500 -1.08 -10.62 17.71
C GLY A 500 -0.63 -9.26 18.25
N LYS A 501 0.69 -9.05 18.34
CA LYS A 501 1.30 -7.75 18.72
C LYS A 501 1.33 -6.74 17.57
N GLY A 502 1.29 -7.19 16.32
CA GLY A 502 1.55 -6.35 15.15
C GLY A 502 3.02 -5.94 15.07
N GLY A 503 3.29 -4.65 14.94
CA GLY A 503 4.62 -4.06 14.77
C GLY A 503 4.55 -2.80 13.90
N GLY A 504 5.69 -2.18 13.62
CA GLY A 504 5.76 -1.03 12.71
C GLY A 504 5.23 0.30 13.29
N GLU A 505 4.78 1.21 12.42
CA GLU A 505 4.50 2.60 12.80
C GLU A 505 3.02 2.96 13.04
N TYR A 506 2.09 2.01 12.82
CA TYR A 506 0.64 2.20 13.02
C TYR A 506 -0.05 0.94 13.61
N PRO A 507 -1.23 1.06 14.24
CA PRO A 507 -1.97 -0.08 14.82
C PRO A 507 -2.49 -1.08 13.77
N MET A 508 -2.85 -2.29 14.20
CA MET A 508 -3.50 -3.31 13.35
C MET A 508 -4.74 -2.76 12.62
N GLN A 509 -4.86 -3.02 11.31
CA GLN A 509 -6.03 -2.63 10.51
C GLN A 509 -7.06 -3.77 10.36
N ILE A 510 -8.33 -3.38 10.21
CA ILE A 510 -9.50 -4.25 10.04
C ILE A 510 -10.00 -4.14 8.60
N GLY A 511 -10.35 -5.27 7.99
CA GLY A 511 -10.94 -5.33 6.66
C GLY A 511 -10.87 -6.76 6.12
N PHE A 512 -9.76 -7.22 5.53
CA PHE A 512 -8.70 -6.43 4.87
C PHE A 512 -8.54 -7.01 3.45
N GLY A 513 -8.46 -6.16 2.42
CA GLY A 513 -8.62 -6.56 1.01
C GLY A 513 -7.89 -7.86 0.62
N TRP A 514 -6.57 -7.93 0.82
CA TRP A 514 -5.79 -9.14 0.51
C TRP A 514 -6.16 -10.36 1.37
N THR A 515 -6.58 -10.16 2.63
CA THR A 515 -6.84 -11.27 3.56
C THR A 515 -8.14 -11.94 3.16
N ASN A 516 -9.12 -11.12 2.82
CA ASN A 516 -10.42 -11.56 2.35
C ASN A 516 -10.28 -12.31 1.02
N GLY A 517 -9.52 -11.74 0.07
CA GLY A 517 -9.36 -12.32 -1.26
C GLY A 517 -8.53 -13.61 -1.28
N THR A 518 -7.37 -13.62 -0.62
CA THR A 518 -6.54 -14.82 -0.52
C THR A 518 -7.19 -15.91 0.33
N LEU A 519 -7.89 -15.57 1.42
CA LEU A 519 -8.61 -16.57 2.22
C LEU A 519 -9.70 -17.24 1.39
N LEU A 520 -10.53 -16.47 0.66
CA LEU A 520 -11.58 -17.04 -0.19
C LEU A 520 -11.00 -17.97 -1.26
N GLY A 521 -9.94 -17.54 -1.95
CA GLY A 521 -9.22 -18.36 -2.93
C GLY A 521 -8.63 -19.64 -2.31
N LEU A 522 -8.03 -19.59 -1.13
CA LEU A 522 -7.51 -20.77 -0.44
C LEU A 522 -8.62 -21.71 0.04
N MET A 523 -9.74 -21.16 0.51
CA MET A 523 -10.90 -21.93 0.95
C MET A 523 -11.55 -22.71 -0.20
N ASN A 524 -11.55 -22.13 -1.41
CA ASN A 524 -12.03 -22.76 -2.64
C ASN A 524 -11.00 -23.73 -3.24
N ARG A 525 -9.70 -23.43 -3.11
CA ARG A 525 -8.59 -24.30 -3.57
C ARG A 525 -8.46 -25.60 -2.77
N TYR A 526 -8.69 -25.56 -1.45
CA TYR A 526 -8.50 -26.72 -0.58
C TYR A 526 -9.76 -27.11 0.22
N PRO A 527 -10.91 -27.43 -0.43
CA PRO A 527 -12.20 -27.57 0.24
C PRO A 527 -12.23 -28.62 1.37
N GLN A 528 -11.41 -29.68 1.26
CA GLN A 528 -11.27 -30.69 2.32
C GLN A 528 -10.50 -30.18 3.55
N ASN A 529 -9.50 -29.31 3.37
CA ASN A 529 -8.80 -28.67 4.48
C ASN A 529 -9.67 -27.56 5.07
N THR A 530 -10.38 -26.81 4.23
CA THR A 530 -11.41 -25.84 4.64
C THR A 530 -12.44 -26.47 5.57
N ARG A 531 -13.02 -27.63 5.18
CA ARG A 531 -13.96 -28.38 6.04
C ARG A 531 -13.34 -28.74 7.38
N LYS A 532 -12.13 -29.31 7.41
CA LYS A 532 -11.42 -29.65 8.67
C LYS A 532 -11.14 -28.44 9.55
N VAL A 533 -10.86 -27.27 8.97
CA VAL A 533 -10.67 -26.03 9.75
C VAL A 533 -12.01 -25.57 10.33
N LEU A 534 -13.07 -25.56 9.52
CA LEU A 534 -14.42 -25.17 9.91
C LEU A 534 -15.05 -26.12 10.94
N ASP A 535 -14.77 -27.42 10.89
CA ASP A 535 -15.17 -28.40 11.93
C ASP A 535 -14.63 -28.04 13.33
N ASN A 536 -13.48 -27.34 13.40
CA ASN A 536 -12.88 -26.85 14.63
C ASN A 536 -13.27 -25.40 14.96
N ASN A 537 -13.99 -24.72 14.06
CA ASN A 537 -14.42 -23.33 14.18
C ASN A 537 -15.90 -23.22 13.77
N PRO A 538 -16.83 -23.79 14.57
CA PRO A 538 -18.24 -23.92 14.20
C PRO A 538 -18.97 -22.58 14.16
N LEU A 539 -18.45 -21.51 14.78
CA LEU A 539 -19.04 -20.18 14.63
C LEU A 539 -18.68 -19.57 13.27
N ALA A 540 -17.51 -19.89 12.72
CA ALA A 540 -17.11 -19.49 11.38
C ALA A 540 -17.79 -20.29 10.24
N ASP A 541 -18.50 -21.38 10.57
CA ASP A 541 -19.14 -22.35 9.65
C ASP A 541 -20.68 -22.33 9.71
N GLN A 542 -21.29 -21.29 10.28
CA GLN A 542 -22.74 -21.22 10.43
C GLN A 542 -23.46 -21.24 9.07
N PRO A 543 -24.61 -21.90 8.92
CA PRO A 543 -25.37 -21.86 7.68
C PRO A 543 -25.76 -20.42 7.37
N SER A 544 -25.57 -20.00 6.10
CA SER A 544 -25.93 -18.65 5.67
C SER A 544 -27.38 -18.35 6.00
N GLN A 545 -27.63 -17.18 6.59
CA GLN A 545 -28.91 -16.83 7.22
C GLN A 545 -30.04 -16.51 6.22
N GLN A 546 -29.78 -16.59 4.90
CA GLN A 546 -30.69 -16.11 3.84
C GLN A 546 -30.96 -17.20 2.78
N PRO A 547 -31.99 -18.06 2.96
CA PRO A 547 -32.77 -18.51 1.81
C PRO A 547 -33.56 -17.32 1.23
N LEU A 548 -33.72 -17.26 -0.09
CA LEU A 548 -34.44 -16.20 -0.81
C LEU A 548 -35.78 -15.83 -0.12
N PRO A 549 -35.95 -14.59 0.38
CA PRO A 549 -37.28 -14.09 0.68
C PRO A 549 -38.09 -13.99 -0.63
N PRO A 550 -39.43 -14.08 -0.57
CA PRO A 550 -40.27 -13.91 -1.76
C PRO A 550 -40.00 -12.53 -2.39
N VAL A 551 -39.74 -12.53 -3.70
CA VAL A 551 -39.32 -11.35 -4.45
C VAL A 551 -40.48 -10.36 -4.56
N ASP A 552 -40.41 -9.27 -3.80
CA ASP A 552 -41.00 -8.01 -4.25
C ASP A 552 -39.94 -7.29 -5.11
N ALA A 553 -40.22 -7.18 -6.41
CA ALA A 553 -39.29 -6.63 -7.38
C ALA A 553 -39.11 -5.10 -7.28
N TRP A 554 -39.83 -4.43 -6.36
CA TRP A 554 -39.90 -2.96 -6.32
C TRP A 554 -39.57 -2.31 -4.96
N ASP A 555 -39.37 -3.06 -3.87
CA ASP A 555 -39.05 -2.49 -2.54
C ASP A 555 -37.95 -3.27 -1.77
N ALA A 556 -37.09 -4.00 -2.47
CA ALA A 556 -35.97 -4.72 -1.86
C ALA A 556 -34.85 -3.75 -1.41
N LYS A 557 -34.81 -3.43 -0.12
CA LYS A 557 -33.70 -2.69 0.51
C LYS A 557 -32.63 -3.64 1.04
N GLY A 558 -31.37 -3.37 0.69
CA GLY A 558 -30.22 -4.05 1.28
C GLY A 558 -30.10 -3.76 2.79
N PRO A 559 -29.33 -4.58 3.54
CA PRO A 559 -29.14 -4.36 4.97
C PRO A 559 -28.38 -3.07 5.25
N GLU A 560 -28.90 -2.23 6.16
CA GLU A 560 -28.17 -1.05 6.65
C GLU A 560 -26.89 -1.48 7.38
N ILE A 561 -25.73 -1.07 6.88
CA ILE A 561 -24.43 -1.30 7.52
C ILE A 561 -24.08 -0.04 8.33
N PRO A 562 -23.94 -0.11 9.67
CA PRO A 562 -23.61 1.04 10.47
C PRO A 562 -22.14 1.44 10.29
N VAL A 563 -21.89 2.40 9.40
CA VAL A 563 -20.58 3.06 9.28
C VAL A 563 -20.36 3.93 10.50
N THR A 564 -19.37 3.60 11.34
CA THR A 564 -18.89 4.53 12.37
C THR A 564 -17.88 5.48 11.79
N GLU A 565 -18.20 6.75 11.91
CA GLU A 565 -17.30 7.84 11.57
C GLU A 565 -16.52 8.25 12.82
N HIS A 566 -15.22 8.50 12.67
CA HIS A 566 -14.37 9.03 13.73
C HIS A 566 -13.79 10.38 13.36
N SER A 567 -13.66 11.26 14.36
CA SER A 567 -13.01 12.55 14.18
C SER A 567 -11.49 12.40 14.29
N PRO A 568 -10.72 12.75 13.25
CA PRO A 568 -9.26 12.79 13.32
C PRO A 568 -8.71 13.99 14.11
N LEU A 569 -9.55 14.99 14.45
CA LEU A 569 -9.19 16.16 15.25
C LEU A 569 -9.44 15.92 16.74
N LYS A 570 -8.40 16.12 17.58
CA LYS A 570 -8.48 15.89 19.03
C LYS A 570 -9.55 16.78 19.69
N GLY A 571 -10.56 16.15 20.28
CA GLY A 571 -11.63 16.82 21.03
C GLY A 571 -12.64 17.58 20.16
N VAL A 572 -12.75 17.26 18.87
CA VAL A 572 -13.73 17.85 17.95
C VAL A 572 -14.75 16.77 17.55
N PRO A 573 -16.08 16.95 17.70
CA PRO A 573 -17.07 15.95 17.30
C PRO A 573 -17.19 15.79 15.77
N VAL A 574 -17.49 14.58 15.29
CA VAL A 574 -17.68 14.28 13.85
C VAL A 574 -18.72 15.17 13.19
N SER A 575 -19.81 15.49 13.91
CA SER A 575 -20.88 16.37 13.43
C SER A 575 -20.42 17.78 13.06
N THR A 576 -19.23 18.20 13.52
CA THR A 576 -18.64 19.51 13.20
C THR A 576 -17.63 19.46 12.05
N LEU A 577 -17.37 18.29 11.47
CA LEU A 577 -16.43 18.09 10.35
C LEU A 577 -17.12 17.93 8.99
N LYS A 578 -18.45 17.75 8.97
CA LYS A 578 -19.21 17.62 7.72
C LYS A 578 -19.50 19.00 7.15
N ALA A 579 -18.73 19.40 6.14
CA ALA A 579 -19.17 20.43 5.22
C ALA A 579 -20.35 19.86 4.41
N GLU A 580 -21.52 20.50 4.49
CA GLU A 580 -22.65 20.16 3.64
C GLU A 580 -22.31 20.57 2.20
N HIS A 581 -22.15 19.59 1.31
CA HIS A 581 -22.18 19.88 -0.12
C HIS A 581 -23.60 20.37 -0.47
N PRO A 582 -23.76 21.56 -1.08
CA PRO A 582 -25.08 22.04 -1.45
C PRO A 582 -25.67 21.14 -2.53
N THR A 583 -26.67 20.34 -2.15
CA THR A 583 -27.51 19.61 -3.10
C THR A 583 -28.20 20.62 -4.00
N GLN A 584 -27.95 20.54 -5.31
CA GLN A 584 -28.79 21.21 -6.29
C GLN A 584 -30.18 20.57 -6.26
N GLU A 585 -31.13 21.20 -5.56
CA GLU A 585 -32.54 20.89 -5.71
C GLU A 585 -32.96 21.22 -7.15
N ASN A 586 -33.13 20.17 -7.94
CA ASN A 586 -33.48 20.27 -9.35
C ASN A 586 -34.99 20.45 -9.50
N ASP A 587 -35.50 21.57 -9.01
CA ASP A 587 -36.92 21.88 -8.88
C ASP A 587 -37.51 22.26 -10.26
N SER A 588 -37.77 21.24 -11.08
CA SER A 588 -38.48 21.37 -12.35
C SER A 588 -40.00 21.30 -12.12
N PRO A 589 -40.76 22.38 -12.38
CA PRO A 589 -42.22 22.35 -12.23
C PRO A 589 -42.88 21.44 -13.29
N PRO A 590 -44.01 20.80 -12.99
CA PRO A 590 -44.63 19.83 -13.89
C PRO A 590 -45.20 20.48 -15.15
N ALA A 591 -44.86 19.92 -16.31
CA ALA A 591 -45.40 20.35 -17.59
C ALA A 591 -46.89 19.96 -17.75
N PRO A 592 -47.75 20.84 -18.30
CA PRO A 592 -49.14 20.52 -18.59
C PRO A 592 -49.32 19.73 -19.90
N SER A 593 -50.49 19.11 -20.04
CA SER A 593 -50.87 18.22 -21.14
C SER A 593 -51.07 18.89 -22.50
N ALA A 594 -51.09 18.07 -23.56
CA ALA A 594 -50.88 18.46 -24.95
C ALA A 594 -52.06 19.13 -25.70
N SER A 595 -51.69 20.10 -26.56
CA SER A 595 -52.21 20.37 -27.93
C SER A 595 -53.68 20.83 -28.15
N PRO A 596 -54.02 21.43 -29.33
CA PRO A 596 -53.18 22.00 -30.41
C PRO A 596 -53.53 23.47 -30.81
N GLU A 597 -52.67 24.14 -31.61
CA GLU A 597 -52.98 24.75 -32.93
C GLU A 597 -52.03 25.90 -33.37
N ALA A 598 -51.81 25.95 -34.70
CA ALA A 598 -51.40 27.08 -35.56
C ALA A 598 -49.97 27.69 -35.53
N HIS A 599 -49.47 27.98 -36.75
CA HIS A 599 -48.20 28.62 -37.11
C HIS A 599 -48.31 30.18 -37.21
N PRO A 600 -47.38 30.94 -37.84
CA PRO A 600 -46.11 31.40 -37.28
C PRO A 600 -45.88 32.95 -37.44
N ALA A 601 -44.83 33.52 -36.83
CA ALA A 601 -44.25 34.81 -37.27
C ALA A 601 -42.80 35.03 -36.78
N VAL A 602 -42.04 35.79 -37.58
CA VAL A 602 -40.60 36.15 -37.52
C VAL A 602 -40.50 37.54 -38.21
N PRO A 603 -39.43 38.36 -38.14
CA PRO A 603 -38.44 38.71 -37.08
C PRO A 603 -38.54 40.22 -36.70
N ASP A 604 -37.55 40.76 -35.96
CA ASP A 604 -36.58 41.82 -36.41
C ASP A 604 -35.80 42.35 -35.18
N SER A 605 -34.45 42.35 -35.15
CA SER A 605 -33.49 43.41 -35.59
C SER A 605 -33.71 44.76 -34.86
N GLU A 606 -32.70 45.51 -34.36
CA GLU A 606 -31.34 45.75 -34.85
C GLU A 606 -30.26 45.95 -33.74
N HIS A 607 -29.00 46.05 -34.21
CA HIS A 607 -27.72 46.41 -33.55
C HIS A 607 -27.49 47.96 -33.52
N PRO A 608 -26.30 48.55 -33.23
CA PRO A 608 -25.20 48.26 -32.27
C PRO A 608 -24.56 49.53 -31.58
N SER A 609 -23.49 49.30 -30.79
CA SER A 609 -22.17 50.01 -30.86
C SER A 609 -21.77 51.12 -29.86
N SER A 610 -20.64 50.86 -29.16
CA SER A 610 -19.50 51.76 -28.82
C SER A 610 -19.71 53.05 -27.99
N GLY A 611 -18.76 53.54 -27.17
CA GLY A 611 -17.45 53.01 -26.76
C GLY A 611 -16.48 54.09 -26.21
N GLN A 612 -15.38 53.65 -25.57
CA GLN A 612 -14.14 54.39 -25.21
C GLN A 612 -14.05 55.26 -23.92
N ASN A 613 -12.84 55.15 -23.35
CA ASN A 613 -12.17 55.76 -22.18
C ASN A 613 -11.61 57.18 -22.55
N PRO A 614 -10.75 57.92 -21.76
CA PRO A 614 -10.11 57.64 -20.44
C PRO A 614 -10.08 58.84 -19.43
N ALA A 615 -9.35 58.68 -18.29
CA ALA A 615 -8.40 59.65 -17.65
C ALA A 615 -8.49 59.82 -16.10
N LYS A 616 -7.40 60.34 -15.51
CA LYS A 616 -7.02 60.40 -14.06
C LYS A 616 -6.26 61.73 -13.81
N PRO A 617 -5.75 62.07 -12.60
CA PRO A 617 -6.35 62.39 -11.28
C PRO A 617 -6.25 63.92 -10.97
N PRO A 618 -6.30 64.41 -9.70
CA PRO A 618 -5.04 64.61 -8.94
C PRO A 618 -5.11 64.38 -7.40
N GLU A 619 -4.01 64.67 -6.72
CA GLU A 619 -3.67 64.44 -5.30
C GLU A 619 -4.23 65.49 -4.31
N HIS A 620 -4.13 65.26 -2.98
CA HIS A 620 -3.38 66.17 -2.07
C HIS A 620 -3.20 65.71 -0.59
N THR A 621 -1.92 65.71 -0.12
CA THR A 621 -1.38 66.07 1.25
C THR A 621 -1.90 65.41 2.56
N GLN A 622 -1.03 64.71 3.34
CA GLN A 622 -0.26 65.15 4.55
C GLN A 622 -1.11 65.22 5.88
N GLN A 623 -0.63 64.99 7.12
CA GLN A 623 0.74 64.86 7.69
C GLN A 623 0.78 64.19 9.11
N SER A 624 1.94 63.61 9.47
CA SER A 624 2.59 63.49 10.82
C SER A 624 1.94 62.84 12.09
N THR A 625 2.47 61.67 12.50
CA THR A 625 3.28 61.28 13.71
C THR A 625 3.35 62.17 14.99
N PRO A 626 3.93 61.73 16.16
CA PRO A 626 4.47 60.39 16.59
C PRO A 626 4.18 59.94 18.07
N ASP A 627 4.88 58.88 18.53
CA ASP A 627 5.28 58.52 19.93
C ASP A 627 4.22 57.92 20.89
N GLN A 628 4.53 57.03 21.86
CA GLN A 628 5.84 56.56 22.39
C GLN A 628 5.77 55.12 23.01
N LYS A 629 6.94 54.57 23.39
CA LYS A 629 7.18 53.24 24.00
C LYS A 629 6.55 53.05 25.39
N GLN A 630 6.27 51.79 25.78
CA GLN A 630 6.81 51.21 27.03
C GLN A 630 6.71 49.67 27.14
N ASP A 631 7.71 49.07 27.79
CA ASP A 631 7.81 47.64 28.12
C ASP A 631 6.87 47.22 29.27
N ASN A 632 6.44 45.95 29.30
CA ASN A 632 6.49 45.12 30.53
C ASN A 632 6.16 43.62 30.32
N LYS A 633 7.07 42.75 30.78
CA LYS A 633 6.77 41.41 31.37
C LYS A 633 6.36 41.62 32.85
N PRO A 634 5.74 40.67 33.60
CA PRO A 634 5.92 39.21 33.60
C PRO A 634 4.61 38.47 33.20
N ALA A 635 4.32 37.19 33.46
CA ALA A 635 4.93 36.17 34.34
C ALA A 635 4.83 34.72 33.76
N ALA A 636 4.68 33.71 34.64
CA ALA A 636 4.46 32.30 34.31
C ALA A 636 3.38 31.68 35.21
N GLN A 637 2.64 30.68 34.69
CA GLN A 637 1.81 29.70 35.41
C GLN A 637 1.69 28.47 34.48
N GLU A 638 2.30 27.34 34.85
CA GLU A 638 1.68 26.18 35.52
C GLU A 638 0.95 25.21 34.55
N GLU A 639 1.55 24.03 34.36
CA GLU A 639 1.00 22.91 33.58
C GLU A 639 -0.06 22.12 34.39
N PRO A 640 -1.18 21.70 33.78
CA PRO A 640 -2.01 20.62 34.32
C PRO A 640 -1.65 19.27 33.68
N ALA A 641 -1.43 18.25 34.52
CA ALA A 641 -1.17 16.87 34.10
C ALA A 641 -2.39 16.21 33.42
N PRO A 642 -2.19 15.24 32.50
CA PRO A 642 -3.28 14.61 31.77
C PRO A 642 -4.08 13.63 32.64
N VAL A 643 -5.40 13.77 32.59
CA VAL A 643 -6.37 12.88 33.26
C VAL A 643 -6.53 11.57 32.47
N VAL A 644 -6.36 10.43 33.14
CA VAL A 644 -6.64 9.10 32.60
C VAL A 644 -8.06 8.66 33.01
N PRO A 645 -8.94 8.26 32.09
CA PRO A 645 -10.22 7.65 32.44
C PRO A 645 -10.00 6.23 33.00
N GLN A 646 -10.33 6.01 34.27
CA GLN A 646 -10.38 4.67 34.86
C GLN A 646 -11.67 3.96 34.47
N LEU A 647 -11.56 2.69 34.06
CA LEU A 647 -12.66 1.73 34.11
C LEU A 647 -12.39 0.76 35.26
N SER A 648 -13.31 0.70 36.22
CA SER A 648 -13.18 -0.10 37.45
C SER A 648 -13.72 -1.53 37.26
N PRO A 649 -12.96 -2.58 37.62
CA PRO A 649 -13.50 -3.93 37.77
C PRO A 649 -13.77 -4.28 39.24
N THR A 650 -15.03 -4.59 39.55
CA THR A 650 -15.45 -5.42 40.70
C THR A 650 -15.44 -6.90 40.26
N GLN A 651 -14.99 -7.91 41.00
CA GLN A 651 -14.71 -8.08 42.43
C GLN A 651 -13.55 -9.10 42.64
N ASN A 652 -12.80 -8.99 43.74
CA ASN A 652 -11.82 -10.00 44.21
C ASN A 652 -12.50 -11.22 44.85
N PRO A 653 -11.79 -12.36 44.93
CA PRO A 653 -11.43 -12.87 46.26
C PRO A 653 -9.92 -13.02 46.52
N GLN A 654 -9.60 -13.16 47.81
CA GLN A 654 -8.30 -12.97 48.48
C GLN A 654 -7.15 -13.98 48.17
N PRO A 655 -5.90 -13.71 48.63
CA PRO A 655 -4.68 -14.19 47.97
C PRO A 655 -4.09 -15.49 48.55
N THR A 656 -3.30 -16.16 47.72
CA THR A 656 -2.39 -17.25 48.12
C THR A 656 -0.93 -16.90 47.83
N SER A 657 -0.11 -17.00 48.88
CA SER A 657 1.36 -17.22 48.91
C SER A 657 2.22 -16.86 47.70
N ALA A 658 3.12 -15.89 47.87
CA ALA A 658 4.22 -15.60 46.94
C ALA A 658 5.20 -16.79 46.77
N PRO A 659 5.69 -17.08 45.54
CA PRO A 659 6.85 -17.93 45.31
C PRO A 659 8.17 -17.19 45.56
N ALA A 660 9.20 -17.93 45.99
CA ALA A 660 10.55 -17.43 46.25
C ALA A 660 11.31 -17.03 44.97
N PRO A 661 12.36 -16.18 45.05
CA PRO A 661 13.16 -15.79 43.89
C PRO A 661 13.94 -16.98 43.30
N ALA A 662 14.06 -17.00 41.97
CA ALA A 662 14.76 -18.03 41.23
C ALA A 662 16.29 -18.02 41.48
N PRO A 663 16.97 -19.18 41.46
CA PRO A 663 18.41 -19.27 41.63
C PRO A 663 19.17 -18.75 40.40
N ALA A 664 20.38 -18.23 40.62
CA ALA A 664 21.27 -17.74 39.57
C ALA A 664 21.71 -18.85 38.59
N PRO A 665 21.99 -18.52 37.31
CA PRO A 665 22.39 -19.50 36.31
C PRO A 665 23.79 -20.09 36.59
N ALA A 666 23.93 -21.39 36.29
CA ALA A 666 25.20 -22.11 36.41
C ALA A 666 26.21 -21.68 35.31
N PRO A 667 27.53 -21.76 35.57
CA PRO A 667 28.54 -21.41 34.57
C PRO A 667 28.60 -22.42 33.42
N ALA A 668 28.91 -21.93 32.22
CA ALA A 668 28.98 -22.74 31.00
C ALA A 668 30.12 -23.78 31.03
N PRO A 669 29.94 -24.97 30.42
CA PRO A 669 30.99 -25.97 30.30
C PRO A 669 32.09 -25.54 29.33
N ALA A 670 33.33 -25.98 29.60
CA ALA A 670 34.50 -25.69 28.77
C ALA A 670 34.43 -26.34 27.37
N PRO A 671 35.06 -25.75 26.33
CA PRO A 671 35.03 -26.28 24.98
C PRO A 671 35.81 -27.61 24.84
N ALA A 672 35.29 -28.51 24.01
CA ALA A 672 35.93 -29.77 23.68
C ALA A 672 37.18 -29.58 22.78
N PRO A 673 38.20 -30.47 22.88
CA PRO A 673 39.40 -30.38 22.04
C PRO A 673 39.09 -30.72 20.57
N ALA A 674 39.83 -30.08 19.66
CA ALA A 674 39.67 -30.24 18.21
C ALA A 674 40.03 -31.66 17.70
N PRO A 675 39.36 -32.15 16.64
CA PRO A 675 39.69 -33.45 16.04
C PRO A 675 41.02 -33.42 15.28
N ALA A 676 41.73 -34.55 15.31
CA ALA A 676 42.98 -34.74 14.58
C ALA A 676 42.76 -34.79 13.05
N PRO A 677 43.76 -34.37 12.23
CA PRO A 677 43.64 -34.38 10.77
C PRO A 677 43.61 -35.81 10.19
N ALA A 678 42.77 -36.02 9.18
CA ALA A 678 42.67 -37.28 8.45
C ALA A 678 43.89 -37.51 7.53
N PRO A 679 44.31 -38.77 7.30
CA PRO A 679 45.39 -39.09 6.38
C PRO A 679 44.98 -38.89 4.91
N ALA A 680 45.95 -38.54 4.06
CA ALA A 680 45.75 -38.32 2.63
C ALA A 680 45.40 -39.61 1.86
N PRO A 681 44.65 -39.52 0.74
CA PRO A 681 44.24 -40.70 -0.03
C PRO A 681 45.39 -41.33 -0.81
N GLU A 682 45.50 -42.66 -0.76
CA GLU A 682 46.46 -43.43 -1.55
C GLU A 682 46.13 -43.41 -3.05
N SER A 683 47.15 -43.17 -3.87
CA SER A 683 47.06 -43.26 -5.32
C SER A 683 47.00 -44.71 -5.80
N LYS A 684 45.83 -45.18 -6.26
CA LYS A 684 45.75 -46.44 -7.01
C LYS A 684 46.27 -46.26 -8.43
N THR A 685 47.50 -46.68 -8.66
CA THR A 685 48.06 -46.87 -10.00
C THR A 685 47.33 -47.98 -10.75
N SER A 686 46.95 -47.70 -11.99
CA SER A 686 46.42 -48.67 -12.94
C SER A 686 47.49 -49.66 -13.41
N ALA A 687 47.08 -50.90 -13.66
CA ALA A 687 47.86 -51.90 -14.40
C ALA A 687 47.01 -52.44 -15.56
N PRO A 688 47.58 -52.66 -16.76
CA PRO A 688 46.88 -53.29 -17.88
C PRO A 688 46.91 -54.83 -17.76
N GLY A 689 46.00 -55.51 -18.48
CA GLY A 689 46.06 -56.96 -18.70
C GLY A 689 47.23 -57.37 -19.63
N PRO A 690 47.35 -58.66 -20.01
CA PRO A 690 46.29 -59.68 -20.06
C PRO A 690 46.28 -60.69 -18.90
#